data_AF-A0A6A5GUP0-F1
#
_entry.id   AF-A0A6A5GUP0-F1
#
_cell.length_a   1.000
_cell.length_b   1.000
_cell.length_c   1.000
_cell.angle_alpha   90.00
_cell.angle_beta   90.00
_cell.angle_gamma   90.00
#
_symmetry.space_group_name_H-M   'P 1'
#
loop_
_entity.id
_entity.type
_entity.pdbx_description
1 polymer ?
#
loop_
_entity_poly.entity_id
_entity_poly.type
_entity_poly.pdbx_seq_one_letter_code
_entity_poly.pdbx_strand_id
1 'polypeptide(L)'
;MFIRLLVRRTRNVPFTFEARKFSSKPKLAIVGSGPAGMFACNGLLRKSDFSVDVFEYSPVPFGLVRYGVAPDHQEVKNVINLFDNMFEKNKDRLKMFCNVNIGRDVTFDELTQAYDAVLLAYGSYKTKKLNIPGSESKNVISGSEFVGWYNGLPNASTPNLSTSNVVVVGNGNVALDCARVLSTASSGSLRISDIPDDRLAALEKSIIKDIKILGRRGPENVSFTIKELREQFKIEEWDSKLEISEEDQKNLIESLPKLERKKKRLTEVLVKNIGVASGPKQCHFMFHRTPNEVIADSDGNVQELIVENTETGKTEKLPCGLLIYSIGFDTLVLDGVPQNEKKMIDMKDHCRVNMGSASGAQVYATGKFGAFNTSLLYRFSGWCAHGPHGVIVDTQQQSIFVADQIASDFAHKMKSVASGVELILKEKKVPFISWDAWKLIDQQERNQGKLTGKTMNLESRILDGKPVGYCSSSEGEEDDFKVVNDEDEHQANVMKRMGPSSNTGAKGVLNEFKAFREQTRLAYESRNQKLIEQAKKGMMVGSKEEREKAQKEDAEDEEDFEMTLEGLKAKRLREMRKIAANRVIEMTDKKQYSDAVDGSSEYLLCVLIYEPDSEDCEYLTRIIKILAADHSKTKFVRATSTLLEMSIAFKTNGVPCLQFYSHGNLIGNFVKVSSILGQDYDTKKLTKFLRGHHINLVAGGYATDSEIETEEDD
;
A
#
# COMPACT_ATOMS: atom_id res chain seq x y z
N MET A 1 49.37 54.44 -13.19
CA MET A 1 50.30 53.55 -13.92
C MET A 1 50.43 52.13 -13.32
N PHE A 2 49.58 51.74 -12.35
CA PHE A 2 49.59 50.39 -11.73
C PHE A 2 48.50 49.42 -12.26
N ILE A 3 47.53 49.90 -13.05
CA ILE A 3 46.40 49.09 -13.54
C ILE A 3 46.72 48.36 -14.86
N ARG A 4 47.79 48.74 -15.58
CA ARG A 4 48.18 48.08 -16.85
C ARG A 4 49.12 46.88 -16.72
N LEU A 5 49.65 46.61 -15.52
CA LEU A 5 50.60 45.50 -15.27
C LEU A 5 49.94 44.21 -14.78
N LEU A 6 48.74 44.27 -14.18
CA LEU A 6 48.04 43.06 -13.73
C LEU A 6 47.35 42.29 -14.88
N VAL A 7 47.03 42.94 -15.99
CA VAL A 7 46.30 42.34 -17.12
C VAL A 7 47.20 41.49 -18.04
N ARG A 8 48.52 41.48 -17.82
CA ARG A 8 49.49 40.76 -18.68
C ARG A 8 50.04 39.46 -18.11
N ARG A 9 49.67 39.02 -16.90
CA ARG A 9 50.26 37.83 -16.24
C ARG A 9 49.32 36.64 -16.00
N THR A 10 48.10 36.66 -16.50
CA THR A 10 47.14 35.54 -16.36
C THR A 10 46.63 35.00 -17.70
N ARG A 11 47.41 35.12 -18.77
CA ARG A 11 47.21 34.37 -20.02
C ARG A 11 48.12 33.14 -19.99
N ASN A 12 47.64 32.05 -19.37
CA ASN A 12 48.00 30.65 -19.63
C ASN A 12 47.56 29.74 -18.45
N VAL A 13 46.30 29.84 -18.05
CA VAL A 13 45.60 28.69 -17.48
C VAL A 13 44.47 28.41 -18.47
N PRO A 14 44.45 27.27 -19.16
CA PRO A 14 43.31 26.93 -19.99
C PRO A 14 42.14 26.67 -19.05
N PHE A 15 41.34 27.70 -18.79
CA PHE A 15 39.98 27.51 -18.31
C PHE A 15 39.23 26.85 -19.47
N THR A 16 39.25 25.51 -19.49
CA THR A 16 38.31 24.74 -20.29
C THR A 16 36.94 24.99 -19.70
N PHE A 17 36.26 26.02 -20.20
CA PHE A 17 34.82 26.14 -20.07
C PHE A 17 34.24 24.99 -20.89
N GLU A 18 34.13 23.81 -20.30
CA GLU A 18 33.31 22.75 -20.90
C GLU A 18 31.92 23.36 -21.06
N ALA A 19 31.53 23.59 -22.31
CA ALA A 19 30.21 24.07 -22.65
C ALA A 19 29.20 23.12 -22.00
N ARG A 20 28.46 23.63 -21.00
CA ARG A 20 27.38 22.89 -20.33
C ARG A 20 26.48 22.30 -21.42
N LYS A 21 26.55 20.99 -21.63
CA LYS A 21 25.62 20.28 -22.51
C LYS A 21 24.23 20.52 -21.94
N PHE A 22 23.39 21.24 -22.68
CA PHE A 22 21.99 21.45 -22.32
C PHE A 22 21.31 20.08 -22.18
N SER A 23 21.01 19.67 -20.94
CA SER A 23 20.10 18.56 -20.67
C SER A 23 18.70 19.04 -21.01
N SER A 24 18.02 18.39 -21.95
CA SER A 24 16.63 18.73 -22.30
C SER A 24 15.63 18.36 -21.19
N LYS A 25 16.03 17.54 -20.21
CA LYS A 25 15.18 17.05 -19.12
C LYS A 25 15.47 17.79 -17.80
N PRO A 26 14.45 18.21 -17.04
CA PRO A 26 14.63 18.78 -15.71
C PRO A 26 15.20 17.75 -14.73
N LYS A 27 16.04 18.22 -13.80
CA LYS A 27 16.71 17.37 -12.80
C LYS A 27 16.15 17.63 -11.39
N LEU A 28 15.80 16.55 -10.70
CA LEU A 28 15.37 16.54 -9.30
C LEU A 28 16.38 15.80 -8.43
N ALA A 29 16.79 16.43 -7.32
CA ALA A 29 17.47 15.74 -6.23
C ALA A 29 16.46 15.33 -5.15
N ILE A 30 16.49 14.08 -4.71
CA ILE A 30 15.71 13.61 -3.55
C ILE A 30 16.67 13.30 -2.42
N VAL A 31 16.54 14.00 -1.29
CA VAL A 31 17.38 13.81 -0.11
C VAL A 31 16.69 12.84 0.85
N GLY A 32 17.11 11.58 0.86
CA GLY A 32 16.58 10.48 1.66
C GLY A 32 15.93 9.38 0.81
N SER A 33 16.36 8.13 1.01
CA SER A 33 15.85 6.94 0.29
C SER A 33 14.79 6.15 1.06
N GLY A 34 14.19 6.74 2.10
CA GLY A 34 13.08 6.14 2.83
C GLY A 34 11.76 6.14 2.03
N PRO A 35 10.66 5.60 2.59
CA PRO A 35 9.36 5.53 1.91
C PRO A 35 8.92 6.84 1.27
N ALA A 36 9.12 7.97 1.97
CA ALA A 36 8.72 9.28 1.49
C ALA A 36 9.42 9.65 0.17
N GLY A 37 10.75 9.49 0.12
CA GLY A 37 11.54 9.79 -1.08
C GLY A 37 11.22 8.82 -2.21
N MET A 38 11.11 7.53 -1.90
CA MET A 38 10.88 6.48 -2.89
C MET A 38 9.47 6.52 -3.49
N PHE A 39 8.43 6.77 -2.70
CA PHE A 39 7.08 6.93 -3.22
C PHE A 39 6.92 8.21 -4.04
N ALA A 40 7.55 9.31 -3.63
CA ALA A 40 7.54 10.55 -4.41
C ALA A 40 8.27 10.35 -5.74
N CYS A 41 9.43 9.69 -5.72
CA CYS A 41 10.17 9.31 -6.91
C CYS A 41 9.30 8.47 -7.87
N ASN A 42 8.67 7.42 -7.36
CA ASN A 42 7.82 6.53 -8.15
C ASN A 42 6.61 7.26 -8.75
N GLY A 43 5.96 8.13 -7.97
CA GLY A 43 4.85 8.96 -8.44
C GLY A 43 5.27 9.93 -9.55
N LEU A 44 6.42 10.58 -9.39
CA LEU A 44 6.94 11.56 -10.34
C LEU A 44 7.40 10.91 -11.65
N LEU A 45 8.14 9.79 -11.57
CA LEU A 45 8.64 9.09 -12.75
C LEU A 45 7.50 8.59 -13.64
N ARG A 46 6.35 8.19 -13.08
CA ARG A 46 5.19 7.78 -13.89
C ARG A 46 4.52 8.93 -14.65
N LYS A 47 4.69 10.17 -14.20
CA LYS A 47 3.94 11.34 -14.68
C LYS A 47 4.78 12.35 -15.47
N SER A 48 6.11 12.18 -15.47
CA SER A 48 7.03 13.18 -16.02
C SER A 48 8.35 12.57 -16.50
N ASP A 49 9.08 13.30 -17.34
CA ASP A 49 10.39 12.90 -17.89
C ASP A 49 11.58 13.41 -17.05
N PHE A 50 11.38 13.64 -15.74
CA PHE A 50 12.46 14.07 -14.85
C PHE A 50 13.62 13.06 -14.83
N SER A 51 14.83 13.61 -14.75
CA SER A 51 16.00 12.87 -14.28
C SER A 51 16.09 13.04 -12.76
N VAL A 52 16.11 11.94 -12.03
CA VAL A 52 16.02 11.92 -10.57
C VAL A 52 17.29 11.30 -9.98
N ASP A 53 17.93 12.04 -9.08
CA ASP A 53 19.06 11.55 -8.29
C ASP A 53 18.61 11.44 -6.82
N VAL A 54 18.67 10.23 -6.25
CA VAL A 54 18.30 9.96 -4.85
C VAL A 54 19.57 9.87 -4.01
N PHE A 55 19.63 10.64 -2.93
CA PHE A 55 20.75 10.69 -1.99
C PHE A 55 20.38 9.99 -0.69
N GLU A 56 21.26 9.14 -0.18
CA GLU A 56 21.08 8.46 1.10
C GLU A 56 22.32 8.61 1.97
N TYR A 57 22.10 8.95 3.23
CA TYR A 57 23.17 9.07 4.23
C TYR A 57 23.76 7.70 4.57
N SER A 58 22.91 6.69 4.71
CA SER A 58 23.29 5.30 4.96
C SER A 58 24.01 4.67 3.74
N PRO A 59 24.91 3.69 3.93
CA PRO A 59 25.47 2.91 2.82
C PRO A 59 24.43 2.06 2.09
N VAL A 60 23.28 1.80 2.70
CA VAL A 60 22.18 1.01 2.13
C VAL A 60 20.86 1.81 2.11
N PRO A 61 20.00 1.61 1.10
CA PRO A 61 18.78 2.38 0.92
C PRO A 61 17.59 1.90 1.78
N PHE A 62 16.43 2.51 1.57
CA PHE A 62 15.10 2.18 2.14
C PHE A 62 14.82 2.69 3.56
N GLY A 63 15.83 3.23 4.25
CA GLY A 63 15.67 3.86 5.56
C GLY A 63 14.93 2.97 6.56
N LEU A 64 13.83 3.46 7.12
CA LEU A 64 13.06 2.77 8.16
C LEU A 64 12.30 1.54 7.68
N VAL A 65 12.13 1.31 6.37
CA VAL A 65 11.59 0.01 5.91
C VAL A 65 12.56 -1.11 6.28
N ARG A 66 13.87 -0.84 6.18
CA ARG A 66 14.91 -1.79 6.54
C ARG A 66 15.26 -1.72 8.04
N TYR A 67 15.46 -0.51 8.56
CA TYR A 67 15.98 -0.31 9.91
C TYR A 67 14.92 -0.07 10.99
N GLY A 68 13.65 0.13 10.61
CA GLY A 68 12.56 0.49 11.52
C GLY A 68 11.50 -0.61 11.65
N VAL A 69 11.02 -1.16 10.54
CA VAL A 69 10.02 -2.24 10.55
C VAL A 69 10.58 -3.46 11.26
N ALA A 70 9.81 -4.00 12.20
CA ALA A 70 10.22 -5.13 13.01
C ALA A 70 10.45 -6.38 12.14
N PRO A 71 11.39 -7.27 12.53
CA PRO A 71 11.71 -8.47 11.76
C PRO A 71 10.57 -9.49 11.72
N ASP A 72 9.58 -9.39 12.61
CA ASP A 72 8.38 -10.22 12.55
C ASP A 72 7.28 -9.67 11.63
N HIS A 73 7.47 -8.46 11.07
CA HIS A 73 6.57 -7.81 10.11
C HIS A 73 7.16 -7.74 8.69
N GLN A 74 7.64 -8.88 8.19
CA GLN A 74 8.25 -8.97 6.86
C GLN A 74 7.30 -8.53 5.73
N GLU A 75 5.99 -8.74 5.90
CA GLU A 75 4.98 -8.36 4.91
C GLU A 75 4.98 -6.85 4.63
N VAL A 76 5.34 -6.03 5.61
CA VAL A 76 5.42 -4.57 5.46
C VAL A 76 6.67 -4.18 4.66
N LYS A 77 7.73 -5.00 4.69
CA LYS A 77 8.97 -4.79 3.92
C LYS A 77 8.82 -5.10 2.43
N ASN A 78 7.73 -5.76 2.00
CA ASN A 78 7.44 -6.08 0.60
C ASN A 78 7.39 -4.86 -0.34
N VAL A 79 7.18 -3.66 0.21
CA VAL A 79 7.26 -2.40 -0.55
C VAL A 79 8.63 -2.21 -1.24
N ILE A 80 9.69 -2.84 -0.74
CA ILE A 80 11.02 -2.84 -1.36
C ILE A 80 10.96 -3.36 -2.79
N ASN A 81 10.14 -4.38 -3.08
CA ASN A 81 10.00 -4.93 -4.43
C ASN A 81 9.45 -3.90 -5.43
N LEU A 82 8.55 -3.02 -4.98
CA LEU A 82 8.05 -1.91 -5.80
C LEU A 82 9.17 -0.93 -6.14
N PHE A 83 10.05 -0.63 -5.18
CA PHE A 83 11.18 0.27 -5.38
C PHE A 83 12.26 -0.35 -6.26
N ASP A 84 12.53 -1.63 -6.10
CA ASP A 84 13.43 -2.39 -6.96
C ASP A 84 12.98 -2.34 -8.43
N ASN A 85 11.71 -2.68 -8.69
CA ASN A 85 11.12 -2.62 -10.02
C ASN A 85 11.16 -1.20 -10.61
N MET A 86 11.02 -0.17 -9.78
CA MET A 86 11.12 1.22 -10.21
C MET A 86 12.54 1.55 -10.71
N PHE A 87 13.59 1.14 -10.00
CA PHE A 87 14.97 1.33 -10.45
C PHE A 87 15.28 0.55 -11.72
N GLU A 88 14.78 -0.68 -11.84
CA GLU A 88 15.01 -1.51 -13.03
C GLU A 88 14.39 -0.92 -14.30
N LYS A 89 13.18 -0.36 -14.19
CA LYS A 89 12.46 0.24 -15.32
C LYS A 89 13.01 1.61 -15.75
N ASN A 90 13.74 2.33 -14.87
CA ASN A 90 14.13 3.73 -15.08
C ASN A 90 15.65 3.97 -15.01
N LYS A 91 16.48 2.97 -15.34
CA LYS A 91 17.95 3.05 -15.23
C LYS A 91 18.58 4.21 -16.02
N ASP A 92 17.92 4.72 -17.05
CA ASP A 92 18.39 5.82 -17.89
C ASP A 92 18.27 7.19 -17.21
N ARG A 93 17.36 7.33 -16.24
CA ARG A 93 16.99 8.62 -15.65
C ARG A 93 16.88 8.63 -14.13
N LEU A 94 17.04 7.49 -13.47
CA LEU A 94 17.03 7.36 -12.02
C LEU A 94 18.37 6.83 -11.53
N LYS A 95 19.03 7.58 -10.64
CA LYS A 95 20.30 7.21 -10.00
C LYS A 95 20.19 7.25 -8.48
N MET A 96 20.95 6.40 -7.82
CA MET A 96 21.07 6.35 -6.36
C MET A 96 22.51 6.63 -5.95
N PHE A 97 22.66 7.47 -4.93
CA PHE A 97 23.94 7.83 -4.30
C PHE A 97 23.81 7.59 -2.79
N CYS A 98 24.14 6.37 -2.35
CA CYS A 98 24.23 6.02 -0.94
C CYS A 98 25.59 6.41 -0.35
N ASN A 99 25.67 6.51 0.98
CA ASN A 99 26.84 6.99 1.73
C ASN A 99 27.22 8.45 1.39
N VAL A 100 26.22 9.31 1.12
CA VAL A 100 26.42 10.73 0.83
C VAL A 100 25.64 11.59 1.82
N ASN A 101 26.34 12.36 2.64
CA ASN A 101 25.74 13.25 3.63
C ASN A 101 25.48 14.65 3.03
N ILE A 102 24.21 14.97 2.82
CA ILE A 102 23.77 16.32 2.44
C ILE A 102 23.81 17.23 3.67
N GLY A 103 24.60 18.30 3.59
CA GLY A 103 24.94 19.22 4.68
C GLY A 103 26.42 19.16 5.05
N ARG A 104 27.07 18.00 4.89
CA ARG A 104 28.50 17.80 5.18
C ARG A 104 29.35 17.58 3.92
N ASP A 105 29.01 16.57 3.13
CA ASP A 105 29.79 16.18 1.95
C ASP A 105 29.41 17.06 0.74
N VAL A 106 28.11 17.28 0.58
CA VAL A 106 27.52 18.24 -0.36
C VAL A 106 26.69 19.22 0.44
N THR A 107 27.03 20.51 0.40
CA THR A 107 26.26 21.54 1.09
C THR A 107 24.90 21.74 0.43
N PHE A 108 23.93 22.25 1.17
CA PHE A 108 22.60 22.50 0.62
C PHE A 108 22.60 23.53 -0.52
N ASP A 109 23.47 24.54 -0.45
CA ASP A 109 23.65 25.54 -1.50
C ASP A 109 24.22 24.94 -2.79
N GLU A 110 25.22 24.06 -2.67
CA GLU A 110 25.75 23.32 -3.83
C GLU A 110 24.67 22.44 -4.47
N LEU A 111 23.82 21.79 -3.65
CA LEU A 111 22.73 20.97 -4.13
C LEU A 111 21.68 21.81 -4.88
N THR A 112 21.25 22.94 -4.32
CA THR A 112 20.25 23.82 -4.96
C THR A 112 20.78 24.55 -6.20
N GLN A 113 22.10 24.66 -6.39
CA GLN A 113 22.68 25.18 -7.63
C GLN A 113 22.83 24.10 -8.72
N ALA A 114 22.95 22.83 -8.32
CA ALA A 114 23.19 21.72 -9.24
C ALA A 114 21.92 21.09 -9.84
N TYR A 115 20.75 21.34 -9.25
CA TYR A 115 19.45 20.76 -9.62
C TYR A 115 18.38 21.83 -9.88
N ASP A 116 17.33 21.50 -10.63
CA ASP A 116 16.21 22.43 -10.87
C ASP A 116 15.19 22.37 -9.71
N ALA A 117 15.05 21.19 -9.11
CA ALA A 117 14.22 20.95 -7.94
C ALA A 117 14.97 20.08 -6.91
N VAL A 118 14.66 20.30 -5.63
CA VAL A 118 15.16 19.48 -4.52
C VAL A 118 13.99 19.05 -3.64
N LEU A 119 13.84 17.75 -3.37
CA LEU A 119 12.86 17.20 -2.45
C LEU A 119 13.56 16.71 -1.17
N LEU A 120 13.19 17.30 -0.03
CA LEU A 120 13.62 16.86 1.29
C LEU A 120 12.71 15.72 1.76
N ALA A 121 13.30 14.54 1.93
CA ALA A 121 12.63 13.30 2.34
C ALA A 121 13.46 12.47 3.34
N TYR A 122 14.37 13.11 4.08
CA TYR A 122 15.34 12.48 5.00
C TYR A 122 14.73 12.00 6.33
N GLY A 123 13.42 12.15 6.49
CA GLY A 123 12.68 11.71 7.65
C GLY A 123 13.07 12.46 8.94
N SER A 124 13.02 11.75 10.08
CA SER A 124 13.56 12.22 11.35
C SER A 124 14.37 11.09 11.99
N TYR A 125 15.66 11.37 12.23
CA TYR A 125 16.60 10.42 12.84
C TYR A 125 16.89 10.75 14.32
N LYS A 126 16.72 12.02 14.72
CA LYS A 126 17.08 12.48 16.06
C LYS A 126 16.00 12.09 17.07
N THR A 127 16.34 11.27 18.05
CA THR A 127 15.40 10.85 19.09
C THR A 127 15.14 11.97 20.09
N LYS A 128 13.92 12.05 20.62
CA LYS A 128 13.65 12.91 21.78
C LYS A 128 14.32 12.30 22.99
N LYS A 129 15.23 13.04 23.62
CA LYS A 129 15.86 12.63 24.87
C LYS A 129 14.85 12.64 26.02
N LEU A 130 15.01 11.69 26.93
CA LEU A 130 14.26 11.65 28.18
C LEU A 130 14.93 12.65 29.14
N ASN A 131 14.32 13.83 29.33
CA ASN A 131 14.89 14.89 30.17
C ASN A 131 14.55 14.65 31.65
N ILE A 132 15.10 13.59 32.24
CA ILE A 132 14.95 13.27 33.67
C ILE A 132 16.31 12.98 34.30
N PRO A 133 16.48 13.20 35.62
CA PRO A 133 17.70 12.80 36.31
C PRO A 133 17.99 11.31 36.11
N GLY A 134 19.26 10.98 35.84
CA GLY A 134 19.72 9.61 35.61
C GLY A 134 19.44 9.04 34.20
N SER A 135 18.89 9.82 33.26
CA SER A 135 18.60 9.34 31.90
C SER A 135 19.83 8.93 31.08
N GLU A 136 21.01 9.41 31.45
CA GLU A 136 22.29 9.08 30.78
C GLU A 136 22.98 7.85 31.41
N SER A 137 22.28 7.13 32.30
CA SER A 137 22.76 5.87 32.90
C SER A 137 22.92 4.78 31.84
N LYS A 138 23.79 3.80 32.11
CA LYS A 138 23.97 2.64 31.23
C LYS A 138 22.69 1.82 31.18
N ASN A 139 22.43 1.25 30.00
CA ASN A 139 21.22 0.47 29.69
C ASN A 139 19.90 1.27 29.76
N VAL A 140 19.99 2.59 29.61
CA VAL A 140 18.88 3.45 29.20
C VAL A 140 19.05 3.72 27.71
N ILE A 141 18.11 3.26 26.90
CA ILE A 141 18.19 3.34 25.44
C ILE A 141 16.89 3.87 24.85
N SER A 142 16.98 4.55 23.71
CA SER A 142 15.79 4.92 22.96
C SER A 142 15.19 3.72 22.23
N GLY A 143 13.88 3.76 22.00
CA GLY A 143 13.18 2.74 21.21
C GLY A 143 13.80 2.57 19.83
N SER A 144 14.19 3.64 19.15
CA SER A 144 14.83 3.54 17.84
C SER A 144 16.25 2.97 17.87
N GLU A 145 17.02 3.17 18.95
CA GLU A 145 18.33 2.53 19.10
C GLU A 145 18.16 1.02 19.30
N PHE A 146 17.17 0.61 20.11
CA PHE A 146 16.84 -0.80 20.28
C PHE A 146 16.37 -1.45 18.97
N VAL A 147 15.46 -0.77 18.26
CA VAL A 147 14.97 -1.18 16.94
C VAL A 147 16.09 -1.26 15.91
N GLY A 148 16.91 -0.22 15.85
CA GLY A 148 18.08 -0.19 14.97
C GLY A 148 19.06 -1.32 15.30
N TRP A 149 19.30 -1.60 16.58
CA TRP A 149 20.20 -2.68 17.00
C TRP A 149 19.73 -4.05 16.52
N TYR A 150 18.46 -4.41 16.73
CA TYR A 150 17.97 -5.71 16.27
C TYR A 150 17.80 -5.76 14.74
N ASN A 151 17.56 -4.63 14.06
CA ASN A 151 17.50 -4.56 12.60
C ASN A 151 18.88 -4.45 11.92
N GLY A 152 19.98 -4.56 12.67
CA GLY A 152 21.33 -4.57 12.10
C GLY A 152 21.84 -3.20 11.65
N LEU A 153 21.40 -2.11 12.29
CA LEU A 153 21.96 -0.79 12.07
C LEU A 153 23.47 -0.80 12.37
N PRO A 154 24.33 -0.34 11.44
CA PRO A 154 25.77 -0.29 11.66
C PRO A 154 26.12 0.53 12.90
N ASN A 155 27.06 0.03 13.71
CA ASN A 155 27.54 0.67 14.95
C ASN A 155 26.50 0.80 16.09
N ALA A 156 25.37 0.08 16.02
CA ALA A 156 24.42 0.07 17.12
C ALA A 156 24.99 -0.62 18.37
N SER A 157 24.92 0.05 19.52
CA SER A 157 25.31 -0.48 20.82
C SER A 157 24.45 -1.69 21.22
N THR A 158 25.08 -2.71 21.79
CA THR A 158 24.36 -3.90 22.26
C THR A 158 23.77 -3.65 23.64
N PRO A 159 22.44 -3.77 23.82
CA PRO A 159 21.79 -3.62 25.11
C PRO A 159 22.13 -4.80 26.02
N ASN A 160 22.19 -4.55 27.32
CA ASN A 160 22.34 -5.61 28.30
C ASN A 160 20.97 -6.27 28.56
N LEU A 161 20.83 -7.51 28.09
CA LEU A 161 19.62 -8.33 28.22
C LEU A 161 19.70 -9.33 29.39
N SER A 162 20.75 -9.27 30.22
CA SER A 162 20.92 -10.12 31.40
C SER A 162 20.17 -9.59 32.63
N THR A 163 19.02 -8.96 32.41
CA THR A 163 18.11 -8.43 33.45
C THR A 163 16.78 -9.18 33.40
N SER A 164 16.10 -9.29 34.56
CA SER A 164 14.75 -9.86 34.63
C SER A 164 13.65 -8.84 34.30
N ASN A 165 13.90 -7.54 34.55
CA ASN A 165 12.88 -6.48 34.49
C ASN A 165 13.24 -5.46 33.42
N VAL A 166 12.28 -5.20 32.52
CA VAL A 166 12.38 -4.20 31.46
C VAL A 166 11.23 -3.21 31.59
N VAL A 167 11.52 -1.92 31.46
CA VAL A 167 10.50 -0.88 31.41
C VAL A 167 10.53 -0.20 30.06
N VAL A 168 9.38 -0.14 29.39
CA VAL A 168 9.19 0.55 28.11
C VAL A 168 8.31 1.78 28.33
N VAL A 169 8.83 2.97 28.07
CA VAL A 169 8.09 4.23 28.22
C VAL A 169 7.50 4.65 26.88
N GLY A 170 6.17 4.68 26.80
CA GLY A 170 5.41 5.14 25.63
C GLY A 170 4.37 4.12 25.15
N ASN A 171 3.24 4.59 24.61
CA ASN A 171 2.15 3.76 24.08
C ASN A 171 1.98 3.92 22.57
N GLY A 172 3.08 3.84 21.82
CA GLY A 172 3.06 3.79 20.35
C GLY A 172 3.43 2.40 19.82
N ASN A 173 3.30 2.20 18.50
CA ASN A 173 3.66 0.92 17.87
C ASN A 173 5.11 0.50 18.14
N VAL A 174 6.07 1.44 18.11
CA VAL A 174 7.48 1.16 18.41
C VAL A 174 7.67 0.58 19.82
N ALA A 175 6.89 1.01 20.80
CA ALA A 175 6.95 0.46 22.15
C ALA A 175 6.46 -0.99 22.18
N LEU A 176 5.37 -1.29 21.46
CA LEU A 176 4.88 -2.65 21.27
C LEU A 176 5.88 -3.52 20.50
N ASP A 177 6.54 -3.00 19.47
CA ASP A 177 7.56 -3.74 18.72
C ASP A 177 8.75 -4.10 19.61
N CYS A 178 9.21 -3.18 20.46
CA CYS A 178 10.26 -3.46 21.44
C CYS A 178 9.82 -4.57 22.41
N ALA A 179 8.62 -4.45 22.98
CA ALA A 179 8.08 -5.45 23.91
C ALA A 179 7.87 -6.82 23.24
N ARG A 180 7.37 -6.83 22.01
CA ARG A 180 7.07 -8.03 21.23
C ARG A 180 8.34 -8.78 20.83
N VAL A 181 9.37 -8.09 20.33
CA VAL A 181 10.66 -8.72 19.99
C VAL A 181 11.33 -9.33 21.23
N LEU A 182 11.25 -8.66 22.38
CA LEU A 182 11.71 -9.24 23.65
C LEU A 182 10.88 -10.45 24.07
N SER A 183 9.58 -10.42 23.78
CA SER A 183 8.65 -11.49 24.15
C SER A 183 8.76 -12.73 23.24
N THR A 184 9.03 -12.55 21.95
CA THR A 184 9.12 -13.62 20.94
C THR A 184 10.52 -14.21 20.78
N ALA A 185 11.50 -13.71 21.54
CA ALA A 185 12.88 -14.18 21.51
C ALA A 185 13.01 -15.71 21.69
N SER A 186 12.18 -16.31 22.53
CA SER A 186 12.23 -17.75 22.85
C SER A 186 11.38 -18.63 21.93
N SER A 187 10.41 -18.07 21.21
CA SER A 187 9.40 -18.84 20.47
C SER A 187 9.87 -19.37 19.12
N GLY A 188 11.09 -18.98 18.69
CA GLY A 188 11.69 -19.41 17.44
C GLY A 188 11.12 -18.74 16.18
N SER A 189 10.06 -17.92 16.28
CA SER A 189 9.51 -17.18 15.14
C SER A 189 10.51 -16.17 14.57
N LEU A 190 11.40 -15.63 15.40
CA LEU A 190 12.47 -14.73 14.95
C LEU A 190 13.59 -15.47 14.20
N ARG A 191 13.74 -16.79 14.35
CA ARG A 191 14.78 -17.56 13.64
C ARG A 191 14.57 -17.58 12.12
N ILE A 192 13.33 -17.44 11.66
CA ILE A 192 12.99 -17.41 10.23
C ILE A 192 12.99 -16.00 9.62
N SER A 193 13.27 -14.98 10.44
CA SER A 193 13.24 -13.55 10.06
C SER A 193 14.59 -13.02 9.61
N ASP A 194 14.63 -11.74 9.20
CA ASP A 194 15.84 -11.03 8.76
C ASP A 194 16.70 -10.45 9.91
N ILE A 195 16.42 -10.82 11.16
CA ILE A 195 17.24 -10.43 12.32
C ILE A 195 18.67 -10.99 12.21
N PRO A 196 19.75 -10.24 12.51
CA PRO A 196 21.11 -10.77 12.50
C PRO A 196 21.35 -11.86 13.55
N ASP A 197 22.20 -12.84 13.25
CA ASP A 197 22.42 -14.04 14.11
C ASP A 197 22.99 -13.71 15.49
N ASP A 198 23.91 -12.77 15.55
CA ASP A 198 24.53 -12.30 16.79
C ASP A 198 23.52 -11.61 17.70
N ARG A 199 22.56 -10.88 17.10
CA ARG A 199 21.47 -10.20 17.81
C ARG A 199 20.44 -11.18 18.32
N LEU A 200 20.07 -12.15 17.49
CA LEU A 200 19.17 -13.24 17.89
C LEU A 200 19.77 -14.08 19.02
N ALA A 201 21.06 -14.42 18.94
CA ALA A 201 21.75 -15.16 20.00
C ALA A 201 21.79 -14.39 21.33
N ALA A 202 21.84 -13.05 21.30
CA ALA A 202 21.73 -12.23 22.49
C ALA A 202 20.30 -12.23 23.07
N LEU A 203 19.27 -12.17 22.22
CA LEU A 203 17.86 -12.25 22.62
C LEU A 203 17.50 -13.63 23.20
N GLU A 204 17.98 -14.72 22.61
CA GLU A 204 17.75 -16.09 23.09
C GLU A 204 18.42 -16.37 24.44
N LYS A 205 19.51 -15.68 24.76
CA LYS A 205 20.19 -15.75 26.07
C LYS A 205 19.56 -14.84 27.12
N SER A 206 18.55 -14.05 26.77
CA SER A 206 17.92 -13.12 27.71
C SER A 206 17.21 -13.88 28.83
N ILE A 207 17.24 -13.30 30.03
CA ILE A 207 16.55 -13.83 31.22
C ILE A 207 15.35 -12.98 31.62
N ILE A 208 14.84 -12.19 30.67
CA ILE A 208 13.77 -11.23 30.89
C ILE A 208 12.46 -11.99 31.15
N LYS A 209 11.77 -11.61 32.22
CA LYS A 209 10.50 -12.22 32.64
C LYS A 209 9.39 -11.20 32.87
N ASP A 210 9.73 -9.93 33.06
CA ASP A 210 8.77 -8.89 33.41
C ASP A 210 9.01 -7.66 32.53
N ILE A 211 8.01 -7.31 31.71
CA ILE A 211 8.00 -6.14 30.85
C ILE A 211 6.88 -5.21 31.31
N LYS A 212 7.21 -3.95 31.64
CA LYS A 212 6.23 -2.92 32.00
C LYS A 212 6.17 -1.85 30.93
N ILE A 213 5.03 -1.69 30.27
CA ILE A 213 4.78 -0.64 29.28
C ILE A 213 4.05 0.52 29.96
N LEU A 214 4.73 1.65 30.09
CA LEU A 214 4.25 2.82 30.82
C LEU A 214 3.67 3.88 29.88
N GLY A 215 2.47 4.34 30.22
CA GLY A 215 1.81 5.48 29.59
C GLY A 215 1.59 6.63 30.53
N ARG A 216 1.98 7.84 30.11
CA ARG A 216 1.73 9.07 30.91
C ARG A 216 0.26 9.48 30.99
N ARG A 217 -0.55 9.03 30.01
CA ARG A 217 -1.99 9.34 29.87
C ARG A 217 -2.78 8.04 29.98
N GLY A 218 -4.09 8.16 30.02
CA GLY A 218 -5.00 7.03 30.09
C GLY A 218 -5.08 6.18 28.82
N PRO A 219 -5.73 5.01 28.92
CA PRO A 219 -5.90 4.04 27.84
C PRO A 219 -6.65 4.58 26.61
N GLU A 220 -7.47 5.63 26.76
CA GLU A 220 -8.17 6.32 25.66
C GLU A 220 -7.22 7.11 24.75
N ASN A 221 -6.01 7.42 25.24
CA ASN A 221 -5.01 8.25 24.58
C ASN A 221 -3.86 7.44 23.95
N VAL A 222 -4.03 6.13 23.81
CA VAL A 222 -3.04 5.25 23.18
C VAL A 222 -2.83 5.60 21.71
N SER A 223 -1.59 5.44 21.25
CA SER A 223 -1.17 5.74 19.88
C SER A 223 -0.83 4.49 19.07
N PHE A 224 -0.86 3.31 19.67
CA PHE A 224 -0.68 2.05 18.96
C PHE A 224 -1.95 1.64 18.20
N THR A 225 -1.78 0.83 17.17
CA THR A 225 -2.86 0.29 16.32
C THR A 225 -3.31 -1.10 16.79
N ILE A 226 -4.50 -1.50 16.35
CA ILE A 226 -5.18 -2.72 16.85
C ILE A 226 -4.44 -4.01 16.47
N LYS A 227 -3.78 -4.05 15.30
CA LYS A 227 -3.05 -5.22 14.82
C LYS A 227 -1.91 -5.57 15.79
N GLU A 228 -1.06 -4.60 16.06
CA GLU A 228 0.12 -4.69 16.91
C GLU A 228 -0.27 -5.02 18.36
N LEU A 229 -1.39 -4.47 18.83
CA LEU A 229 -1.93 -4.79 20.14
C LEU A 229 -2.42 -6.25 20.22
N ARG A 230 -3.18 -6.73 19.22
CA ARG A 230 -3.67 -8.12 19.17
C ARG A 230 -2.51 -9.11 19.09
N GLU A 231 -1.48 -8.80 18.33
CA GLU A 231 -0.27 -9.61 18.22
C GLU A 231 0.44 -9.75 19.57
N GLN A 232 0.54 -8.68 20.36
CA GLN A 232 1.11 -8.74 21.70
C GLN A 232 0.29 -9.65 22.64
N PHE A 233 -1.04 -9.58 22.60
CA PHE A 233 -1.90 -10.45 23.42
C PHE A 233 -1.95 -11.90 22.97
N LYS A 234 -1.55 -12.20 21.72
CA LYS A 234 -1.56 -13.57 21.17
C LYS A 234 -0.31 -14.37 21.55
N ILE A 235 0.70 -13.76 22.18
CA ILE A 235 1.95 -14.44 22.53
C ILE A 235 1.71 -15.41 23.69
N GLU A 236 1.60 -16.71 23.40
CA GLU A 236 1.23 -17.74 24.38
C GLU A 236 2.19 -17.85 25.57
N GLU A 237 3.48 -17.55 25.38
CA GLU A 237 4.49 -17.60 26.45
C GLU A 237 4.37 -16.44 27.46
N TRP A 238 3.67 -15.37 27.12
CA TRP A 238 3.63 -14.13 27.91
C TRP A 238 2.20 -13.76 28.31
N ASP A 239 1.96 -13.68 29.61
CA ASP A 239 0.69 -13.20 30.15
C ASP A 239 0.66 -11.67 30.07
N SER A 240 0.07 -11.16 28.98
CA SER A 240 -0.06 -9.73 28.72
C SER A 240 -1.41 -9.23 29.22
N LYS A 241 -1.40 -8.31 30.20
CA LYS A 241 -2.62 -7.77 30.83
C LYS A 241 -2.59 -6.26 30.99
N LEU A 242 -3.78 -5.67 30.96
CA LEU A 242 -4.00 -4.26 31.27
C LEU A 242 -4.28 -4.06 32.76
N GLU A 243 -3.38 -3.36 33.43
CA GLU A 243 -3.53 -2.93 34.81
C GLU A 243 -4.08 -1.50 34.81
N ILE A 244 -5.40 -1.39 34.86
CA ILE A 244 -6.12 -0.12 34.91
C ILE A 244 -6.92 0.01 36.21
N SER A 245 -7.21 1.25 36.61
CA SER A 245 -8.08 1.54 37.74
C SER A 245 -9.54 1.14 37.42
N GLU A 246 -10.34 0.86 38.45
CA GLU A 246 -11.77 0.58 38.27
C GLU A 246 -12.53 1.77 37.65
N GLU A 247 -12.01 2.99 37.84
CA GLU A 247 -12.58 4.22 37.29
C GLU A 247 -12.32 4.34 35.77
N ASP A 248 -11.10 4.06 35.33
CA ASP A 248 -10.75 3.99 33.91
C ASP A 248 -11.51 2.88 33.20
N GLN A 249 -11.70 1.74 33.85
CA GLN A 249 -12.49 0.65 33.29
C GLN A 249 -13.94 1.10 33.00
N LYS A 250 -14.57 1.81 33.93
CA LYS A 250 -15.93 2.36 33.74
C LYS A 250 -15.94 3.41 32.64
N ASN A 251 -14.99 4.34 32.65
CA ASN A 251 -14.87 5.40 31.62
C ASN A 251 -14.70 4.82 30.21
N LEU A 252 -13.87 3.79 30.06
CA LEU A 252 -13.71 3.09 28.78
C LEU A 252 -15.02 2.47 28.30
N ILE A 253 -15.71 1.73 29.18
CA ILE A 253 -16.97 1.05 28.85
C ILE A 253 -18.07 2.06 28.49
N GLU A 254 -18.18 3.18 29.21
CA GLU A 254 -19.16 4.24 28.91
C GLU A 254 -18.87 5.00 27.61
N SER A 255 -17.58 5.10 27.24
CA SER A 255 -17.16 5.79 26.02
C SER A 255 -17.33 4.95 24.74
N LEU A 256 -17.35 3.61 24.84
CA LEU A 256 -17.47 2.67 23.71
C LEU A 256 -18.55 3.04 22.66
N PRO A 257 -19.81 3.38 23.02
CA PRO A 257 -20.84 3.69 22.03
C PRO A 257 -20.64 5.03 21.31
N LYS A 258 -19.83 5.95 21.85
CA LYS A 258 -19.62 7.30 21.29
C LYS A 258 -18.38 7.38 20.37
N LEU A 259 -17.55 6.35 20.35
CA LEU A 259 -16.28 6.34 19.64
C LEU A 259 -16.42 5.93 18.16
N GLU A 260 -15.56 6.51 17.33
CA GLU A 260 -15.41 6.13 15.92
C GLU A 260 -15.02 4.64 15.78
N ARG A 261 -15.48 3.96 14.71
CA ARG A 261 -15.33 2.50 14.50
C ARG A 261 -13.92 1.96 14.80
N LYS A 262 -12.87 2.64 14.32
CA LYS A 262 -11.47 2.23 14.54
C LYS A 262 -11.06 2.28 16.02
N LYS A 263 -11.42 3.36 16.72
CA LYS A 263 -11.13 3.52 18.14
C LYS A 263 -11.96 2.56 18.99
N LYS A 264 -13.23 2.36 18.63
CA LYS A 264 -14.13 1.43 19.32
C LYS A 264 -13.55 0.01 19.37
N ARG A 265 -13.11 -0.52 18.22
CA ARG A 265 -12.52 -1.87 18.14
C ARG A 265 -11.22 -2.00 18.93
N LEU A 266 -10.40 -0.94 18.96
CA LEU A 266 -9.19 -0.91 19.79
C LEU A 266 -9.56 -0.98 21.27
N THR A 267 -10.51 -0.17 21.71
CA THR A 267 -11.00 -0.14 23.09
C THR A 267 -11.64 -1.48 23.49
N GLU A 268 -12.37 -2.15 22.61
CA GLU A 268 -12.92 -3.49 22.86
C GLU A 268 -11.82 -4.52 23.18
N VAL A 269 -10.71 -4.50 22.43
CA VAL A 269 -9.55 -5.37 22.69
C VAL A 269 -8.90 -5.03 24.03
N LEU A 270 -8.78 -3.75 24.37
CA LEU A 270 -8.24 -3.31 25.67
C LEU A 270 -9.13 -3.82 26.81
N VAL A 271 -10.45 -3.63 26.71
CA VAL A 271 -11.41 -4.06 27.74
C VAL A 271 -11.41 -5.57 27.93
N LYS A 272 -11.30 -6.35 26.85
CA LYS A 272 -11.25 -7.83 26.92
C LYS A 272 -10.02 -8.34 27.69
N ASN A 273 -8.93 -7.59 27.71
CA ASN A 273 -7.64 -8.00 28.28
C ASN A 273 -7.30 -7.29 29.61
N ILE A 274 -8.29 -6.68 30.28
CA ILE A 274 -8.13 -6.14 31.63
C ILE A 274 -7.93 -7.28 32.63
N GLY A 275 -6.93 -7.15 33.50
CA GLY A 275 -6.66 -8.12 34.56
C GLY A 275 -5.27 -7.92 35.16
N VAL A 276 -4.92 -8.80 36.09
CA VAL A 276 -3.58 -8.86 36.68
C VAL A 276 -2.84 -10.03 36.06
N ALA A 277 -1.63 -9.79 35.53
CA ALA A 277 -0.79 -10.84 34.99
C ALA A 277 -0.25 -11.73 36.15
N SER A 278 -0.38 -13.04 36.02
CA SER A 278 0.04 -14.02 37.04
C SER A 278 0.94 -15.12 36.47
N GLY A 279 1.21 -15.08 35.16
CA GLY A 279 2.10 -16.02 34.47
C GLY A 279 3.58 -15.91 34.86
N PRO A 280 4.43 -16.88 34.45
CA PRO A 280 5.88 -16.87 34.73
C PRO A 280 6.65 -15.79 33.94
N LYS A 281 6.13 -15.38 32.79
CA LYS A 281 6.56 -14.20 32.03
C LYS A 281 5.35 -13.26 31.89
N GLN A 282 5.53 -12.00 32.23
CA GLN A 282 4.45 -11.04 32.42
C GLN A 282 4.70 -9.77 31.61
N CYS A 283 3.66 -9.26 30.95
CA CYS A 283 3.69 -7.98 30.27
C CYS A 283 2.57 -7.08 30.82
N HIS A 284 2.95 -6.05 31.55
CA HIS A 284 2.03 -5.14 32.24
C HIS A 284 1.86 -3.85 31.43
N PHE A 285 0.62 -3.52 31.11
CA PHE A 285 0.27 -2.20 30.56
C PHE A 285 -0.19 -1.30 31.69
N MET A 286 0.64 -0.30 32.05
CA MET A 286 0.36 0.64 33.13
C MET A 286 0.14 2.04 32.57
N PHE A 287 -0.99 2.65 32.91
CA PHE A 287 -1.36 4.00 32.47
C PHE A 287 -1.20 5.01 33.61
N HIS A 288 -1.30 6.30 33.28
CA HIS A 288 -1.14 7.41 34.21
C HIS A 288 0.20 7.38 34.98
N ARG A 289 1.25 6.79 34.41
CA ARG A 289 2.60 6.73 34.98
C ARG A 289 3.54 7.62 34.20
N THR A 290 4.08 8.64 34.86
CA THR A 290 5.10 9.53 34.30
C THR A 290 6.44 9.22 34.94
N PRO A 291 7.51 8.95 34.16
CA PRO A 291 8.84 8.72 34.73
C PRO A 291 9.43 10.03 35.25
N ASN A 292 9.89 10.04 36.50
CA ASN A 292 10.45 11.22 37.15
C ASN A 292 11.97 11.16 37.30
N GLU A 293 12.52 9.99 37.65
CA GLU A 293 13.97 9.82 37.90
C GLU A 293 14.39 8.36 37.67
N VAL A 294 15.61 8.18 37.14
CA VAL A 294 16.26 6.88 36.97
C VAL A 294 17.33 6.72 38.03
N ILE A 295 17.22 5.68 38.86
CA ILE A 295 18.23 5.33 39.85
C ILE A 295 19.21 4.33 39.22
N ALA A 296 20.49 4.69 39.25
CA ALA A 296 21.58 3.83 38.83
C ALA A 296 22.26 3.15 40.01
N ASP A 297 22.77 1.95 39.77
CA ASP A 297 23.67 1.23 40.69
C ASP A 297 25.07 1.91 40.70
N SER A 298 25.91 1.51 41.62
CA SER A 298 27.34 1.85 41.76
C SER A 298 28.15 1.73 40.45
N ASP A 299 27.80 0.78 39.57
CA ASP A 299 28.44 0.60 38.24
C ASP A 299 27.86 1.51 37.14
N GLY A 300 26.83 2.29 37.46
CA GLY A 300 26.13 3.21 36.56
C GLY A 300 25.07 2.56 35.69
N ASN A 301 24.66 1.32 35.97
CA ASN A 301 23.55 0.64 35.28
C ASN A 301 22.21 1.03 35.91
N VAL A 302 21.16 1.16 35.10
CA VAL A 302 19.80 1.36 35.63
C VAL A 302 19.38 0.19 36.53
N GLN A 303 18.83 0.51 37.70
CA GLN A 303 18.34 -0.47 38.68
C GLN A 303 16.86 -0.25 39.01
N GLU A 304 16.44 1.02 39.16
CA GLU A 304 15.07 1.38 39.47
C GLU A 304 14.64 2.62 38.68
N LEU A 305 13.35 2.68 38.34
CA LEU A 305 12.70 3.84 37.78
C LEU A 305 11.68 4.37 38.78
N ILE A 306 11.83 5.63 39.20
CA ILE A 306 10.82 6.34 39.98
C ILE A 306 9.78 6.88 39.01
N VAL A 307 8.54 6.45 39.19
CA VAL A 307 7.39 6.91 38.42
C VAL A 307 6.40 7.61 39.32
N GLU A 308 5.79 8.67 38.83
CA GLU A 308 4.68 9.34 39.48
C GLU A 308 3.38 8.89 38.85
N ASN A 309 2.45 8.44 39.69
CA ASN A 309 1.08 8.20 39.30
C ASN A 309 0.34 9.54 39.25
N THR A 310 -0.01 10.01 38.05
CA THR A 310 -0.65 11.31 37.83
C THR A 310 -2.06 11.41 38.39
N GLU A 311 -2.73 10.28 38.66
CA GLU A 311 -4.06 10.28 39.28
C GLU A 311 -3.99 10.41 40.80
N THR A 312 -3.05 9.69 41.42
CA THR A 312 -2.96 9.62 42.89
C THR A 312 -1.92 10.59 43.47
N GLY A 313 -1.06 11.17 42.62
CA GLY A 313 0.10 11.98 43.03
C GLY A 313 1.16 11.19 43.79
N LYS A 314 1.06 9.86 43.85
CA LYS A 314 2.01 9.00 44.58
C LYS A 314 3.18 8.61 43.69
N THR A 315 4.37 8.59 44.28
CA THR A 315 5.57 8.06 43.64
C THR A 315 5.70 6.58 43.91
N GLU A 316 5.95 5.81 42.86
CA GLU A 316 6.15 4.36 42.87
C GLU A 316 7.57 4.06 42.37
N LYS A 317 8.22 3.06 42.95
CA LYS A 317 9.54 2.59 42.51
C LYS A 317 9.37 1.30 41.74
N LEU A 318 9.77 1.29 40.47
CA LEU A 318 9.71 0.12 39.60
C LEU A 318 11.11 -0.46 39.40
N PRO A 319 11.35 -1.75 39.70
CA PRO A 319 12.62 -2.39 39.38
C PRO A 319 12.80 -2.44 37.85
N CYS A 320 13.95 -1.98 37.38
CA CYS A 320 14.24 -1.80 35.96
C CYS A 320 15.72 -2.03 35.71
N GLY A 321 16.08 -3.11 35.01
CA GLY A 321 17.46 -3.32 34.58
C GLY A 321 17.73 -2.91 33.14
N LEU A 322 16.68 -2.59 32.37
CA LEU A 322 16.74 -2.03 31.02
C LEU A 322 15.56 -1.07 30.84
N LEU A 323 15.86 0.18 30.50
CA LEU A 323 14.86 1.21 30.23
C LEU A 323 14.86 1.55 28.75
N ILE A 324 13.73 1.32 28.07
CA ILE A 324 13.53 1.67 26.67
C ILE A 324 12.52 2.81 26.59
N TYR A 325 12.90 3.99 26.09
CA TYR A 325 11.95 5.09 25.94
C TYR A 325 11.60 5.34 24.45
N SER A 326 10.30 5.33 24.15
CA SER A 326 9.74 5.55 22.82
C SER A 326 8.76 6.72 22.83
N ILE A 327 9.29 7.93 23.10
CA ILE A 327 8.52 9.19 23.21
C ILE A 327 8.49 10.03 21.92
N GLY A 328 8.94 9.43 20.80
CA GLY A 328 8.99 10.04 19.47
C GLY A 328 10.34 10.67 19.12
N PHE A 329 10.37 11.33 17.97
CA PHE A 329 11.57 11.95 17.39
C PHE A 329 11.47 13.48 17.39
N ASP A 330 12.63 14.11 17.39
CA ASP A 330 12.82 15.56 17.29
C ASP A 330 12.87 16.00 15.82
N THR A 331 12.52 17.25 15.54
CA THR A 331 12.61 17.78 14.18
C THR A 331 14.04 18.22 13.88
N LEU A 332 14.62 17.72 12.79
CA LEU A 332 15.94 18.11 12.30
C LEU A 332 15.77 18.98 11.06
N VAL A 333 16.38 20.16 11.05
CA VAL A 333 16.46 21.02 9.86
C VAL A 333 17.91 21.05 9.42
N LEU A 334 18.15 20.79 8.13
CA LEU A 334 19.49 20.82 7.54
C LEU A 334 20.03 22.25 7.46
N ASP A 335 21.36 22.37 7.56
CA ASP A 335 22.04 23.66 7.42
C ASP A 335 21.80 24.23 6.01
N GLY A 336 21.34 25.48 5.94
CA GLY A 336 20.93 26.15 4.69
C GLY A 336 19.43 26.08 4.39
N VAL A 337 18.65 25.27 5.12
CA VAL A 337 17.19 25.26 5.01
C VAL A 337 16.57 26.29 5.96
N PRO A 338 15.70 27.21 5.49
CA PRO A 338 15.03 28.21 6.32
C PRO A 338 14.22 27.60 7.46
N GLN A 339 14.26 28.23 8.64
CA GLN A 339 13.59 27.78 9.86
C GLN A 339 12.54 28.78 10.35
N ASN A 340 11.41 28.27 10.81
CA ASN A 340 10.38 29.00 11.52
C ASN A 340 10.73 29.22 13.00
N GLU A 341 9.99 30.12 13.67
CA GLU A 341 10.14 30.41 15.12
C GLU A 341 10.07 29.15 16.00
N LYS A 342 9.39 28.10 15.53
CA LYS A 342 9.26 26.79 16.20
C LYS A 342 10.42 25.82 15.90
N LYS A 343 11.51 26.27 15.26
CA LYS A 343 12.65 25.44 14.82
C LYS A 343 12.28 24.30 13.85
N MET A 344 11.21 24.50 13.08
CA MET A 344 10.78 23.62 11.99
C MET A 344 11.11 24.26 10.65
N ILE A 345 11.08 23.49 9.56
CA ILE A 345 11.26 24.01 8.19
C ILE A 345 10.24 25.12 7.92
N ASP A 346 10.69 26.27 7.40
CA ASP A 346 9.80 27.34 6.94
C ASP A 346 9.14 26.94 5.62
N MET A 347 7.86 26.61 5.70
CA MET A 347 7.04 26.16 4.58
C MET A 347 6.24 27.35 4.03
N LYS A 348 6.41 27.64 2.74
CA LYS A 348 5.61 28.65 2.03
C LYS A 348 4.18 28.15 1.83
N ASP A 349 4.06 26.92 1.35
CA ASP A 349 2.81 26.21 1.11
C ASP A 349 2.91 24.82 1.76
N HIS A 350 1.92 23.96 1.52
CA HIS A 350 1.87 22.59 2.03
C HIS A 350 3.08 21.70 1.69
N CYS A 351 3.74 21.93 0.56
CA CYS A 351 4.86 21.12 0.07
C CYS A 351 6.10 21.93 -0.35
N ARG A 352 6.01 23.26 -0.44
CA ARG A 352 7.12 24.13 -0.89
C ARG A 352 7.78 24.83 0.29
N VAL A 353 9.10 24.81 0.32
CA VAL A 353 9.91 25.52 1.33
C VAL A 353 10.08 26.98 0.94
N ASN A 354 9.99 27.88 1.91
CA ASN A 354 10.16 29.32 1.70
C ASN A 354 11.65 29.69 1.58
N MET A 355 12.24 29.47 0.41
CA MET A 355 13.66 29.74 0.14
C MET A 355 14.01 31.22 -0.10
N GLY A 356 13.04 32.15 0.01
CA GLY A 356 13.24 33.55 -0.38
C GLY A 356 13.65 33.71 -1.86
N SER A 357 14.32 34.81 -2.21
CA SER A 357 14.79 35.11 -3.58
C SER A 357 16.18 34.51 -3.93
N ALA A 358 16.78 33.72 -3.04
CA ALA A 358 18.20 33.38 -3.08
C ALA A 358 18.53 31.97 -3.61
N SER A 359 17.54 31.10 -3.82
CA SER A 359 17.79 29.71 -4.26
C SER A 359 17.76 29.54 -5.78
N GLY A 360 18.76 28.83 -6.32
CA GLY A 360 18.80 28.41 -7.72
C GLY A 360 17.76 27.34 -8.09
N ALA A 361 17.27 26.58 -7.10
CA ALA A 361 16.28 25.50 -7.26
C ALA A 361 14.98 25.77 -6.50
N GLN A 362 13.89 25.15 -6.96
CA GLN A 362 12.66 25.02 -6.17
C GLN A 362 12.80 23.89 -5.15
N VAL A 363 12.63 24.21 -3.87
CA VAL A 363 12.77 23.25 -2.78
C VAL A 363 11.39 22.82 -2.28
N TYR A 364 11.21 21.51 -2.20
CA TYR A 364 10.03 20.84 -1.70
C TYR A 364 10.38 20.03 -0.45
N ALA A 365 9.42 19.88 0.45
CA ALA A 365 9.51 18.95 1.57
C ALA A 365 8.18 18.19 1.66
N THR A 366 8.24 16.91 2.04
CA THR A 366 6.99 16.14 2.21
C THR A 366 6.18 16.70 3.37
N GLY A 367 5.02 17.31 3.05
CA GLY A 367 4.24 18.11 4.00
C GLY A 367 2.72 18.03 3.86
N LYS A 368 2.04 18.65 4.84
CA LYS A 368 0.61 18.57 5.19
C LYS A 368 -0.36 18.57 4.00
N PHE A 369 -1.28 17.59 3.97
CA PHE A 369 -2.48 17.65 3.15
C PHE A 369 -3.52 18.58 3.76
N GLY A 370 -4.10 19.48 2.97
CA GLY A 370 -5.21 20.33 3.36
C GLY A 370 -5.99 20.78 2.13
N ALA A 371 -7.02 20.02 1.76
CA ALA A 371 -8.08 20.55 0.90
C ALA A 371 -8.98 21.50 1.73
N PHE A 372 -9.48 22.52 1.06
CA PHE A 372 -10.30 23.61 1.57
C PHE A 372 -11.48 23.16 2.44
N ASN A 373 -11.76 23.95 3.48
CA ASN A 373 -13.06 24.05 4.18
C ASN A 373 -13.77 22.71 4.47
N THR A 374 -13.37 22.01 5.53
CA THR A 374 -14.31 21.36 6.45
C THR A 374 -13.56 20.79 7.66
N SER A 375 -14.19 20.89 8.82
CA SER A 375 -13.75 20.45 10.14
C SER A 375 -13.63 18.91 10.25
N LEU A 376 -12.67 18.30 9.54
CA LEU A 376 -12.35 16.88 9.66
C LEU A 376 -10.85 16.71 9.95
N LEU A 377 -10.53 15.97 11.00
CA LEU A 377 -9.17 15.62 11.42
C LEU A 377 -8.44 14.88 10.28
N TYR A 378 -7.36 15.44 9.74
CA TYR A 378 -6.49 14.74 8.79
C TYR A 378 -5.03 14.68 9.29
N ARG A 379 -4.48 13.45 9.29
CA ARG A 379 -3.23 13.01 9.92
C ARG A 379 -2.01 13.33 9.05
N PHE A 380 -0.90 13.66 9.70
CA PHE A 380 0.39 14.13 9.16
C PHE A 380 1.34 12.96 8.84
N SER A 381 2.18 13.04 7.78
CA SER A 381 3.25 12.06 7.53
C SER A 381 4.21 12.46 6.38
N GLY A 382 5.01 13.49 6.66
CA GLY A 382 6.37 13.62 6.15
C GLY A 382 7.23 13.97 7.36
N TRP A 383 8.06 13.03 7.83
CA TRP A 383 8.69 13.16 9.16
C TRP A 383 9.61 14.38 9.25
N CYS A 384 10.18 14.82 8.13
CA CYS A 384 11.06 15.98 8.07
C CYS A 384 10.34 17.32 8.29
N ALA A 385 9.07 17.47 7.86
CA ALA A 385 8.37 18.75 7.90
C ALA A 385 7.27 18.85 8.98
N HIS A 386 6.64 17.73 9.40
CA HIS A 386 5.46 17.78 10.30
C HIS A 386 5.55 16.85 11.51
N GLY A 387 6.73 16.26 11.75
CA GLY A 387 6.99 15.38 12.88
C GLY A 387 6.69 13.90 12.59
N PRO A 388 7.16 12.99 13.45
CA PRO A 388 7.21 11.55 13.22
C PRO A 388 5.88 10.86 13.56
N HIS A 389 4.84 11.16 12.80
CA HIS A 389 3.53 10.52 12.94
C HIS A 389 3.11 9.89 11.60
N GLY A 390 2.31 8.81 11.68
CA GLY A 390 1.76 8.11 10.52
C GLY A 390 2.49 6.82 10.14
N VAL A 391 1.76 5.92 9.48
CA VAL A 391 2.30 4.66 8.94
C VAL A 391 2.82 4.84 7.50
N ILE A 392 3.42 3.79 6.94
CA ILE A 392 3.97 3.81 5.56
C ILE A 392 2.90 4.21 4.54
N VAL A 393 1.66 3.73 4.69
CA VAL A 393 0.53 4.06 3.80
C VAL A 393 0.19 5.55 3.82
N ASP A 394 0.18 6.17 4.99
CA ASP A 394 -0.05 7.63 5.10
C ASP A 394 1.06 8.38 4.36
N THR A 395 2.30 7.94 4.54
CA THR A 395 3.49 8.53 3.90
C THR A 395 3.41 8.40 2.38
N GLN A 396 2.92 7.26 1.86
CA GLN A 396 2.73 7.03 0.43
C GLN A 396 1.78 8.07 -0.19
N GLN A 397 0.62 8.30 0.41
CA GLN A 397 -0.38 9.23 -0.12
C GLN A 397 0.15 10.67 -0.20
N GLN A 398 0.87 11.12 0.84
CA GLN A 398 1.47 12.47 0.86
C GLN A 398 2.60 12.59 -0.15
N SER A 399 3.39 11.55 -0.32
CA SER A 399 4.50 11.54 -1.28
C SER A 399 4.00 11.61 -2.73
N ILE A 400 2.88 10.95 -3.04
CA ILE A 400 2.21 11.05 -4.34
C ILE A 400 1.70 12.48 -4.57
N PHE A 401 1.08 13.10 -3.57
CA PHE A 401 0.61 14.49 -3.67
C PHE A 401 1.76 15.48 -3.95
N VAL A 402 2.89 15.33 -3.26
CA VAL A 402 4.07 16.18 -3.48
C VAL A 402 4.64 15.97 -4.88
N ALA A 403 4.70 14.72 -5.35
CA ALA A 403 5.12 14.41 -6.72
C ALA A 403 4.21 15.07 -7.77
N ASP A 404 2.90 15.12 -7.52
CA ASP A 404 1.93 15.76 -8.41
C ASP A 404 2.13 17.27 -8.48
N GLN A 405 2.43 17.90 -7.34
CA GLN A 405 2.74 19.32 -7.33
C GLN A 405 4.06 19.64 -8.05
N ILE A 406 5.10 18.81 -7.87
CA ILE A 406 6.37 18.97 -8.58
C ILE A 406 6.15 18.82 -10.09
N ALA A 407 5.38 17.81 -10.52
CA ALA A 407 5.06 17.62 -11.94
C ALA A 407 4.29 18.83 -12.52
N SER A 408 3.32 19.37 -11.77
CA SER A 408 2.53 20.54 -12.20
C SER A 408 3.39 21.80 -12.35
N ASP A 409 4.31 22.05 -11.41
CA ASP A 409 5.17 23.24 -11.39
C ASP A 409 6.15 23.28 -12.57
N PHE A 410 6.56 22.10 -13.05
CA PHE A 410 7.54 21.95 -14.12
C PHE A 410 6.95 21.58 -15.48
N ALA A 411 5.62 21.40 -15.59
CA ALA A 411 4.93 21.08 -16.85
C ALA A 411 5.22 22.09 -17.98
N HIS A 412 5.51 23.35 -17.64
CA HIS A 412 5.79 24.43 -18.60
C HIS A 412 7.28 24.82 -18.70
N LYS A 413 8.19 24.21 -17.93
CA LYS A 413 9.63 24.53 -17.95
C LYS A 413 10.42 23.45 -18.69
N MET A 414 10.84 23.74 -19.92
CA MET A 414 11.55 22.78 -20.80
C MET A 414 13.08 22.96 -20.91
N LYS A 415 13.69 23.92 -20.22
CA LYS A 415 15.15 24.16 -20.32
C LYS A 415 15.81 24.06 -18.96
N SER A 416 16.58 23.00 -18.76
CA SER A 416 17.40 22.79 -17.57
C SER A 416 18.87 23.17 -17.84
N VAL A 417 19.49 23.83 -16.87
CA VAL A 417 20.94 24.14 -16.85
C VAL A 417 21.66 23.24 -15.82
N ALA A 418 20.93 22.31 -15.20
CA ALA A 418 21.39 21.48 -14.10
C ALA A 418 22.46 20.47 -14.53
N SER A 419 23.68 20.62 -14.02
CA SER A 419 24.78 19.68 -14.25
C SER A 419 24.63 18.39 -13.44
N GLY A 420 23.89 18.41 -12.32
CA GLY A 420 23.87 17.32 -11.33
C GLY A 420 25.15 17.31 -10.46
N VAL A 421 25.20 16.40 -9.48
CA VAL A 421 26.25 16.41 -8.43
C VAL A 421 27.50 15.58 -8.75
N GLU A 422 27.51 14.79 -9.83
CA GLU A 422 28.61 13.86 -10.12
C GLU A 422 29.98 14.54 -10.19
N LEU A 423 30.05 15.76 -10.74
CA LEU A 423 31.28 16.55 -10.78
C LEU A 423 31.73 16.98 -9.38
N ILE A 424 30.81 17.41 -8.53
CA ILE A 424 31.08 17.83 -7.14
C ILE A 424 31.59 16.64 -6.32
N LEU A 425 30.95 15.47 -6.45
CA LEU A 425 31.37 14.25 -5.75
C LEU A 425 32.76 13.79 -6.20
N LYS A 426 33.07 13.90 -7.49
CA LYS A 426 34.40 13.56 -8.03
C LYS A 426 35.48 14.54 -7.56
N GLU A 427 35.19 15.84 -7.56
CA GLU A 427 36.12 16.87 -7.11
C GLU A 427 36.45 16.72 -5.62
N LYS A 428 35.42 16.48 -4.80
CA LYS A 428 35.55 16.26 -3.35
C LYS A 428 36.01 14.85 -2.97
N LYS A 429 36.12 13.92 -3.93
CA LYS A 429 36.49 12.50 -3.74
C LYS A 429 35.66 11.79 -2.67
N VAL A 430 34.35 12.05 -2.64
CA VAL A 430 33.43 11.42 -1.67
C VAL A 430 33.10 10.00 -2.15
N PRO A 431 33.34 8.95 -1.35
CA PRO A 431 32.97 7.59 -1.72
C PRO A 431 31.46 7.41 -1.63
N PHE A 432 30.82 7.03 -2.74
CA PHE A 432 29.39 6.75 -2.81
C PHE A 432 29.13 5.33 -3.30
N ILE A 433 27.99 4.75 -2.89
CA ILE A 433 27.53 3.45 -3.34
C ILE A 433 26.39 3.67 -4.34
N SER A 434 26.55 3.13 -5.55
CA SER A 434 25.52 3.17 -6.59
C SER A 434 24.46 2.09 -6.39
N TRP A 435 23.34 2.20 -7.11
CA TRP A 435 22.29 1.17 -7.09
C TRP A 435 22.80 -0.23 -7.45
N ASP A 436 23.65 -0.34 -8.48
CA ASP A 436 24.20 -1.64 -8.90
C ASP A 436 25.15 -2.22 -7.84
N ALA A 437 25.95 -1.37 -7.17
CA ALA A 437 26.80 -1.79 -6.07
C ALA A 437 25.97 -2.24 -4.86
N TRP A 438 24.86 -1.53 -4.55
CA TRP A 438 23.90 -1.96 -3.54
C TRP A 438 23.29 -3.33 -3.86
N LYS A 439 22.90 -3.59 -5.12
CA LYS A 439 22.36 -4.90 -5.53
C LYS A 439 23.34 -6.06 -5.28
N LEU A 440 24.64 -5.82 -5.38
CA LEU A 440 25.65 -6.84 -5.01
C LEU A 440 25.66 -7.13 -3.50
N ILE A 441 25.50 -6.09 -2.66
CA ILE A 441 25.38 -6.24 -1.21
C ILE A 441 24.10 -7.02 -0.86
N ASP A 442 22.96 -6.63 -1.43
CA ASP A 442 21.67 -7.29 -1.23
C ASP A 442 21.72 -8.78 -1.64
N GLN A 443 22.34 -9.11 -2.77
CA GLN A 443 22.54 -10.51 -3.18
C GLN A 443 23.40 -11.29 -2.18
N GLN A 444 24.47 -10.70 -1.66
CA GLN A 444 25.34 -11.35 -0.69
C GLN A 444 24.62 -11.60 0.64
N GLU A 445 23.84 -10.63 1.14
CA GLU A 445 23.02 -10.78 2.34
C GLU A 445 21.97 -11.90 2.16
N ARG A 446 21.27 -11.93 1.02
CA ARG A 446 20.30 -12.99 0.70
C ARG A 446 20.95 -14.36 0.62
N ASN A 447 22.15 -14.46 0.04
CA ASN A 447 22.88 -15.73 -0.04
C ASN A 447 23.29 -16.24 1.35
N GLN A 448 23.72 -15.36 2.25
CA GLN A 448 24.01 -15.71 3.64
C GLN A 448 22.75 -16.14 4.40
N GLY A 449 21.61 -15.49 4.15
CA GLY A 449 20.31 -15.91 4.69
C GLY A 449 19.92 -17.33 4.25
N LYS A 450 20.10 -17.66 2.98
CA LYS A 450 19.85 -19.02 2.46
C LYS A 450 20.68 -20.09 3.15
N LEU A 451 21.95 -19.80 3.47
CA LEU A 451 22.85 -20.73 4.15
C LEU A 451 22.46 -20.98 5.62
N THR A 452 21.92 -19.96 6.29
CA THR A 452 21.53 -20.03 7.71
C THR A 452 20.10 -20.55 7.91
N GLY A 453 19.38 -20.86 6.83
CA GLY A 453 17.97 -21.26 6.89
C GLY A 453 17.03 -20.10 7.23
N LYS A 454 17.55 -18.87 7.30
CA LYS A 454 16.74 -17.65 7.39
C LYS A 454 16.09 -17.41 6.04
N THR A 455 14.79 -17.65 5.99
CA THR A 455 13.98 -17.34 4.82
C THR A 455 13.96 -15.84 4.56
N MET A 456 14.82 -15.38 3.67
CA MET A 456 14.49 -14.30 2.76
C MET A 456 14.29 -14.92 1.39
N ASN A 457 13.12 -15.52 1.18
CA ASN A 457 12.48 -15.63 -0.13
C ASN A 457 11.02 -16.09 0.00
N LEU A 458 10.12 -15.18 -0.36
CA LEU A 458 8.71 -15.44 -0.68
C LEU A 458 8.59 -16.44 -1.84
N GLU A 459 9.60 -16.52 -2.70
CA GLU A 459 9.66 -17.43 -3.87
C GLU A 459 9.56 -18.92 -3.52
N SER A 460 10.13 -19.39 -2.39
CA SER A 460 10.05 -20.82 -2.03
C SER A 460 8.70 -21.21 -1.41
N ARG A 461 7.90 -20.23 -0.97
CA ARG A 461 6.51 -20.45 -0.52
C ARG A 461 5.50 -20.30 -1.67
N ILE A 462 5.82 -19.47 -2.67
CA ILE A 462 4.97 -19.22 -3.84
C ILE A 462 5.00 -20.39 -4.84
N LEU A 463 6.14 -21.07 -5.01
CA LEU A 463 6.29 -22.09 -6.06
C LEU A 463 5.59 -23.44 -5.74
N ASP A 464 5.41 -23.81 -4.47
CA ASP A 464 4.80 -25.09 -4.06
C ASP A 464 3.54 -24.94 -3.17
N GLY A 465 3.10 -23.71 -2.91
CA GLY A 465 1.90 -23.42 -2.11
C GLY A 465 0.74 -22.89 -2.97
N LYS A 466 -0.50 -23.17 -2.58
CA LYS A 466 -1.68 -22.53 -3.21
C LYS A 466 -1.51 -21.00 -3.15
N PRO A 467 -1.83 -20.26 -4.23
CA PRO A 467 -1.62 -18.82 -4.29
C PRO A 467 -2.48 -18.14 -3.21
N VAL A 468 -1.82 -17.50 -2.24
CA VAL A 468 -2.48 -16.69 -1.22
C VAL A 468 -2.46 -15.25 -1.71
N GLY A 469 -3.63 -14.75 -2.10
CA GLY A 469 -3.83 -13.37 -2.50
C GLY A 469 -3.46 -12.40 -1.38
N TYR A 470 -2.96 -11.24 -1.81
CA TYR A 470 -2.70 -10.09 -0.95
C TYR A 470 -4.03 -9.57 -0.37
N CYS A 471 -4.31 -9.87 0.90
CA CYS A 471 -5.48 -9.32 1.60
C CYS A 471 -5.24 -7.87 2.01
N SER A 472 -5.82 -6.95 1.25
CA SER A 472 -6.23 -5.65 1.77
C SER A 472 -7.15 -5.89 2.97
N SER A 473 -6.87 -5.26 4.11
CA SER A 473 -7.69 -5.38 5.32
C SER A 473 -9.08 -4.75 5.11
N SER A 474 -9.99 -5.50 4.49
CA SER A 474 -11.41 -5.44 4.81
C SER A 474 -11.61 -6.31 6.05
N GLU A 475 -11.91 -5.66 7.17
CA GLU A 475 -12.08 -6.30 8.46
C GLU A 475 -13.39 -7.11 8.49
N GLY A 476 -13.28 -8.44 8.50
CA GLY A 476 -14.37 -9.36 8.80
C GLY A 476 -13.83 -10.76 9.06
N GLU A 477 -13.68 -11.11 10.33
CA GLU A 477 -13.73 -12.51 10.77
C GLU A 477 -14.78 -12.57 11.87
N GLU A 478 -15.78 -13.42 11.69
CA GLU A 478 -16.72 -13.88 12.72
C GLU A 478 -16.37 -15.34 13.02
N ASP A 479 -16.10 -15.63 14.29
CA ASP A 479 -16.20 -16.96 14.88
C ASP A 479 -17.68 -17.26 15.12
N ASP A 480 -18.22 -18.35 14.57
CA ASP A 480 -19.16 -19.21 15.31
C ASP A 480 -19.30 -20.60 14.64
N PHE A 481 -18.99 -21.64 15.42
CA PHE A 481 -19.25 -23.03 15.09
C PHE A 481 -20.76 -23.33 15.23
N LYS A 482 -21.39 -23.85 14.17
CA LYS A 482 -22.57 -24.73 14.28
C LYS A 482 -22.55 -25.80 13.20
N VAL A 483 -22.40 -27.05 13.64
CA VAL A 483 -22.51 -28.25 12.80
C VAL A 483 -23.98 -28.47 12.44
N VAL A 484 -24.29 -28.49 11.15
CA VAL A 484 -25.51 -29.10 10.60
C VAL A 484 -25.08 -30.04 9.49
N ASN A 485 -25.36 -31.33 9.66
CA ASN A 485 -25.05 -32.41 8.73
C ASN A 485 -26.01 -32.34 7.55
N ASP A 486 -25.53 -32.03 6.35
CA ASP A 486 -26.25 -32.22 5.08
C ASP A 486 -25.31 -32.53 3.89
N GLU A 487 -24.14 -33.15 4.13
CA GLU A 487 -23.15 -33.47 3.07
C GLU A 487 -23.27 -34.88 2.46
N ASP A 488 -24.13 -35.77 2.99
CA ASP A 488 -24.19 -37.17 2.54
C ASP A 488 -24.96 -37.37 1.21
N GLU A 489 -25.78 -36.43 0.75
CA GLU A 489 -26.50 -36.55 -0.53
C GLU A 489 -25.69 -36.06 -1.75
N HIS A 490 -24.72 -35.16 -1.55
CA HIS A 490 -23.93 -34.62 -2.66
C HIS A 490 -22.81 -35.57 -3.09
N GLN A 491 -22.17 -36.26 -2.14
CA GLN A 491 -21.10 -37.21 -2.46
C GLN A 491 -21.61 -38.47 -3.21
N ALA A 492 -22.84 -38.91 -2.94
CA ALA A 492 -23.43 -40.06 -3.62
C ALA A 492 -23.72 -39.80 -5.12
N ASN A 493 -24.01 -38.54 -5.49
CA ASN A 493 -24.32 -38.15 -6.87
C ASN A 493 -23.07 -37.91 -7.74
N VAL A 494 -21.95 -37.51 -7.12
CA VAL A 494 -20.67 -37.33 -7.83
C VAL A 494 -20.02 -38.66 -8.17
N MET A 495 -20.09 -39.67 -7.28
CA MET A 495 -19.53 -40.99 -7.52
C MET A 495 -20.26 -41.80 -8.62
N LYS A 496 -21.48 -41.42 -9.01
CA LYS A 496 -22.23 -42.07 -10.11
C LYS A 496 -21.80 -41.65 -11.52
N ARG A 497 -21.03 -40.56 -11.66
CA ARG A 497 -20.67 -39.97 -12.97
C ARG A 497 -19.34 -40.43 -13.54
N MET A 498 -18.50 -41.12 -12.77
CA MET A 498 -17.23 -41.66 -13.28
C MET A 498 -17.34 -43.18 -13.39
N GLY A 499 -17.29 -43.68 -14.63
CA GLY A 499 -17.24 -45.12 -14.89
C GLY A 499 -15.99 -45.79 -14.27
N PRO A 500 -15.95 -47.12 -14.17
CA PRO A 500 -14.95 -47.81 -13.37
C PRO A 500 -13.62 -47.86 -14.13
N SER A 501 -12.67 -47.00 -13.79
CA SER A 501 -11.27 -47.21 -14.16
C SER A 501 -10.51 -47.72 -12.95
N SER A 502 -10.37 -49.04 -12.93
CA SER A 502 -9.48 -49.77 -12.03
C SER A 502 -8.04 -49.52 -12.46
N ASN A 503 -7.32 -48.63 -11.76
CA ASN A 503 -5.88 -48.73 -11.43
C ASN A 503 -5.34 -47.41 -10.87
N THR A 504 -5.59 -47.17 -9.58
CA THR A 504 -5.06 -46.04 -8.78
C THR A 504 -3.60 -46.26 -8.35
N GLY A 505 -2.72 -46.56 -9.30
CA GLY A 505 -1.27 -46.68 -9.08
C GLY A 505 -0.47 -45.70 -9.94
N ALA A 506 0.83 -45.51 -9.62
CA ALA A 506 1.73 -44.57 -10.31
C ALA A 506 1.80 -44.74 -11.85
N LYS A 507 1.48 -45.94 -12.37
CA LYS A 507 1.37 -46.21 -13.81
C LYS A 507 0.09 -45.63 -14.45
N GLY A 508 -1.00 -45.52 -13.69
CA GLY A 508 -2.26 -44.90 -14.14
C GLY A 508 -2.10 -43.40 -14.37
N VAL A 509 -1.46 -42.71 -13.41
CA VAL A 509 -1.15 -41.27 -13.51
C VAL A 509 -0.24 -40.95 -14.70
N LEU A 510 0.74 -41.81 -14.99
CA LEU A 510 1.61 -41.66 -16.16
C LEU A 510 0.88 -41.89 -17.49
N ASN A 511 -0.10 -42.78 -17.52
CA ASN A 511 -0.93 -43.01 -18.71
C ASN A 511 -1.94 -41.88 -18.93
N GLU A 512 -2.55 -41.36 -17.86
CA GLU A 512 -3.40 -40.16 -17.94
C GLU A 512 -2.62 -38.93 -18.38
N PHE A 513 -1.38 -38.75 -17.88
CA PHE A 513 -0.52 -37.65 -18.31
C PHE A 513 -0.10 -37.77 -19.78
N LYS A 514 0.14 -39.00 -20.27
CA LYS A 514 0.41 -39.24 -21.70
C LYS A 514 -0.82 -38.96 -22.57
N ALA A 515 -2.00 -39.43 -22.14
CA ALA A 515 -3.25 -39.19 -22.85
C ALA A 515 -3.62 -37.69 -22.91
N PHE A 516 -3.39 -36.97 -21.81
CA PHE A 516 -3.54 -35.52 -21.75
C PHE A 516 -2.61 -34.83 -22.74
N ARG A 517 -1.32 -35.20 -22.78
CA ARG A 517 -0.35 -34.65 -23.73
C ARG A 517 -0.72 -34.93 -25.19
N GLU A 518 -1.27 -36.10 -25.48
CA GLU A 518 -1.70 -36.48 -26.83
C GLU A 518 -2.94 -35.67 -27.26
N GLN A 519 -3.91 -35.48 -26.36
CA GLN A 519 -5.07 -34.62 -26.61
C GLN A 519 -4.66 -33.16 -26.80
N THR A 520 -3.72 -32.64 -25.99
CA THR A 520 -3.21 -31.27 -26.17
C THR A 520 -2.49 -31.12 -27.51
N ARG A 521 -1.72 -32.13 -27.94
CA ARG A 521 -1.04 -32.10 -29.24
C ARG A 521 -2.03 -32.12 -30.40
N LEU A 522 -3.05 -32.98 -30.36
CA LEU A 522 -4.10 -33.05 -31.39
C LEU A 522 -4.92 -31.76 -31.45
N ALA A 523 -5.21 -31.15 -30.30
CA ALA A 523 -5.89 -29.85 -30.23
C ALA A 523 -5.03 -28.74 -30.85
N TYR A 524 -3.72 -28.75 -30.58
CA TYR A 524 -2.76 -27.80 -31.17
C TYR A 524 -2.63 -28.00 -32.70
N GLU A 525 -2.55 -29.24 -33.16
CA GLU A 525 -2.51 -29.58 -34.58
C GLU A 525 -3.80 -29.15 -35.30
N SER A 526 -4.97 -29.37 -34.70
CA SER A 526 -6.26 -28.91 -35.26
C SER A 526 -6.36 -27.38 -35.30
N ARG A 527 -5.85 -26.69 -34.27
CA ARG A 527 -5.80 -25.21 -34.25
C ARG A 527 -4.86 -24.66 -35.33
N ASN A 528 -3.68 -25.26 -35.50
CA ASN A 528 -2.76 -24.92 -36.57
C ASN A 528 -3.33 -25.24 -37.96
N GLN A 529 -4.08 -26.33 -38.12
CA GLN A 529 -4.74 -26.66 -39.38
C GLN A 529 -5.79 -25.63 -39.77
N LYS A 530 -6.63 -25.19 -38.81
CA LYS A 530 -7.60 -24.11 -39.02
C LYS A 530 -6.93 -22.77 -39.34
N LEU A 531 -5.79 -22.49 -38.72
CA LEU A 531 -5.01 -21.27 -38.97
C LEU A 531 -4.37 -21.30 -40.37
N ILE A 532 -3.88 -22.46 -40.82
CA ILE A 532 -3.38 -22.68 -42.19
C ILE A 532 -4.52 -22.59 -43.22
N GLU A 533 -5.71 -23.11 -42.91
CA GLU A 533 -6.88 -23.08 -43.79
C GLU A 533 -7.43 -21.65 -43.94
N GLN A 534 -7.44 -20.87 -42.85
CA GLN A 534 -7.75 -19.44 -42.88
C GLN A 534 -6.67 -18.63 -43.63
N ALA A 535 -5.38 -18.97 -43.46
CA ALA A 535 -4.30 -18.36 -44.22
C ALA A 535 -4.38 -18.69 -45.73
N LYS A 536 -4.82 -19.90 -46.10
CA LYS A 536 -5.09 -20.29 -47.49
C LYS A 536 -6.28 -19.53 -48.09
N LYS A 537 -7.32 -19.23 -47.31
CA LYS A 537 -8.42 -18.35 -47.75
C LYS A 537 -7.97 -16.92 -48.05
N GLY A 538 -6.85 -16.47 -47.43
CA GLY A 538 -6.25 -15.15 -47.66
C GLY A 538 -5.20 -15.09 -48.79
N MET A 539 -4.77 -16.23 -49.36
CA MET A 539 -3.76 -16.27 -50.41
C MET A 539 -4.40 -16.45 -51.79
N MET A 540 -4.32 -15.41 -52.64
CA MET A 540 -4.74 -15.43 -54.04
C MET A 540 -3.74 -16.21 -54.91
N VAL A 541 -3.62 -17.54 -54.75
CA VAL A 541 -3.09 -18.43 -55.79
C VAL A 541 -3.72 -19.82 -55.63
N GLY A 542 -4.75 -20.12 -56.42
CA GLY A 542 -5.37 -21.46 -56.53
C GLY A 542 -6.14 -21.56 -57.85
N SER A 543 -6.02 -22.70 -58.55
CA SER A 543 -6.46 -22.86 -59.94
C SER A 543 -7.99 -22.96 -60.08
N LYS A 544 -8.46 -22.72 -61.31
CA LYS A 544 -9.88 -22.60 -61.70
C LYS A 544 -10.74 -23.84 -61.36
N GLU A 545 -10.12 -25.02 -61.23
CA GLU A 545 -10.83 -26.29 -60.97
C GLU A 545 -11.27 -26.48 -59.50
N GLU A 546 -10.59 -25.85 -58.53
CA GLU A 546 -11.01 -25.93 -57.12
C GLU A 546 -12.23 -25.04 -56.82
N ARG A 547 -12.46 -23.98 -57.62
CA ARG A 547 -13.63 -23.11 -57.50
C ARG A 547 -14.92 -23.74 -58.04
N GLU A 548 -14.82 -24.57 -59.08
CA GLU A 548 -16.01 -25.20 -59.68
C GLU A 548 -16.52 -26.40 -58.87
N LYS A 549 -15.68 -27.02 -58.03
CA LYS A 549 -16.14 -28.04 -57.06
C LYS A 549 -16.88 -27.42 -55.87
N ALA A 550 -16.40 -26.29 -55.36
CA ALA A 550 -17.05 -25.60 -54.24
C ALA A 550 -18.42 -25.01 -54.61
N GLN A 551 -18.61 -24.57 -55.85
CA GLN A 551 -19.90 -24.03 -56.32
C GLN A 551 -20.96 -25.10 -56.64
N LYS A 552 -20.60 -26.39 -56.73
CA LYS A 552 -21.56 -27.46 -56.98
C LYS A 552 -22.16 -28.08 -55.72
N GLU A 553 -21.54 -27.91 -54.56
CA GLU A 553 -22.12 -28.36 -53.27
C GLU A 553 -23.15 -27.35 -52.72
N ASP A 554 -23.19 -26.11 -53.23
CA ASP A 554 -24.13 -25.07 -52.78
C ASP A 554 -25.52 -25.13 -53.45
N ALA A 555 -25.79 -26.10 -54.34
CA ALA A 555 -27.00 -26.12 -55.17
C ALA A 555 -27.97 -27.29 -54.91
N GLU A 556 -27.70 -28.19 -53.94
CA GLU A 556 -28.58 -29.32 -53.63
C GLU A 556 -29.31 -29.23 -52.27
N ASP A 557 -29.06 -28.21 -51.46
CA ASP A 557 -29.67 -28.08 -50.11
C ASP A 557 -30.73 -26.95 -50.00
N GLU A 558 -31.36 -26.55 -51.11
CA GLU A 558 -32.40 -25.50 -51.14
C GLU A 558 -33.82 -25.96 -50.72
N GLU A 559 -34.01 -27.21 -50.24
CA GLU A 559 -35.32 -27.74 -49.81
C GLU A 559 -35.47 -28.08 -48.31
N ASP A 560 -34.45 -27.90 -47.45
CA ASP A 560 -34.54 -28.15 -45.99
C ASP A 560 -34.67 -26.85 -45.14
N PHE A 561 -35.34 -25.84 -45.71
CA PHE A 561 -35.38 -24.44 -45.24
C PHE A 561 -36.15 -24.14 -43.93
N GLU A 562 -36.34 -25.11 -43.02
CA GLU A 562 -37.09 -24.90 -41.76
C GLU A 562 -36.35 -25.32 -40.47
N MET A 563 -35.08 -25.76 -40.52
CA MET A 563 -34.34 -26.20 -39.32
C MET A 563 -32.92 -25.63 -39.14
N THR A 564 -32.63 -24.41 -39.60
CA THR A 564 -31.32 -23.78 -39.33
C THR A 564 -31.24 -23.15 -37.94
N LEU A 565 -30.05 -23.30 -37.33
CA LEU A 565 -29.66 -22.80 -36.00
C LEU A 565 -29.83 -21.27 -35.86
N GLU A 566 -29.80 -20.53 -36.97
CA GLU A 566 -30.08 -19.09 -37.01
C GLU A 566 -31.57 -18.75 -36.89
N GLY A 567 -32.46 -19.56 -37.46
CA GLY A 567 -33.92 -19.45 -37.24
C GLY A 567 -34.30 -19.78 -35.80
N LEU A 568 -33.66 -20.80 -35.23
CA LEU A 568 -33.77 -21.17 -33.81
C LEU A 568 -33.20 -20.08 -32.88
N LYS A 569 -32.07 -19.45 -33.25
CA LYS A 569 -31.51 -18.29 -32.54
C LYS A 569 -32.43 -17.07 -32.63
N ALA A 570 -33.01 -16.77 -33.80
CA ALA A 570 -33.92 -15.64 -33.97
C ALA A 570 -35.26 -15.83 -33.22
N LYS A 571 -35.77 -17.08 -33.17
CA LYS A 571 -36.95 -17.45 -32.38
C LYS A 571 -36.66 -17.40 -30.88
N ARG A 572 -35.52 -17.94 -30.42
CA ARG A 572 -35.04 -17.77 -29.03
C ARG A 572 -34.79 -16.32 -28.67
N LEU A 573 -34.26 -15.50 -29.57
CA LEU A 573 -34.03 -14.07 -29.32
C LEU A 573 -35.36 -13.30 -29.21
N ARG A 574 -36.39 -13.66 -29.99
CA ARG A 574 -37.76 -13.12 -29.84
C ARG A 574 -38.45 -13.58 -28.55
N GLU A 575 -38.27 -14.84 -28.16
CA GLU A 575 -38.80 -15.37 -26.89
C GLU A 575 -38.08 -14.76 -25.68
N MET A 576 -36.75 -14.64 -25.71
CA MET A 576 -35.94 -13.91 -24.74
C MET A 576 -36.33 -12.43 -24.65
N ARG A 577 -36.61 -11.77 -25.78
CA ARG A 577 -37.11 -10.37 -25.81
C ARG A 577 -38.48 -10.22 -25.15
N LYS A 578 -39.38 -11.21 -25.28
CA LYS A 578 -40.68 -11.22 -24.59
C LYS A 578 -40.54 -11.49 -23.09
N ILE A 579 -39.59 -12.33 -22.68
CA ILE A 579 -39.31 -12.64 -21.27
C ILE A 579 -38.57 -11.50 -20.57
N ALA A 580 -37.67 -10.80 -21.26
CA ALA A 580 -36.89 -9.68 -20.74
C ALA A 580 -37.72 -8.39 -20.51
N ALA A 581 -38.84 -8.23 -21.22
CA ALA A 581 -39.74 -7.08 -21.03
C ALA A 581 -40.35 -7.02 -19.61
N ASN A 582 -40.42 -8.15 -18.90
CA ASN A 582 -40.96 -8.24 -17.53
C ASN A 582 -39.90 -8.16 -16.41
N ARG A 583 -38.61 -7.93 -16.73
CA ARG A 583 -37.53 -7.86 -15.71
C ARG A 583 -37.10 -6.44 -15.33
N VAL A 584 -37.36 -5.44 -16.16
CA VAL A 584 -37.06 -4.04 -15.82
C VAL A 584 -38.30 -3.44 -15.17
N ILE A 585 -38.19 -3.10 -13.88
CA ILE A 585 -39.31 -2.57 -13.09
C ILE A 585 -39.38 -1.05 -13.32
N GLU A 586 -40.57 -0.55 -13.67
CA GLU A 586 -40.84 0.89 -13.75
C GLU A 586 -41.39 1.40 -12.42
N MET A 587 -40.75 2.43 -11.88
CA MET A 587 -41.15 3.02 -10.61
C MET A 587 -42.17 4.12 -10.85
N THR A 588 -43.31 4.00 -10.19
CA THR A 588 -44.42 4.96 -10.31
C THR A 588 -44.57 5.84 -9.07
N ASP A 589 -43.88 5.53 -7.96
CA ASP A 589 -43.93 6.29 -6.71
C ASP A 589 -42.56 6.45 -6.01
N LYS A 590 -42.36 7.55 -5.27
CA LYS A 590 -41.12 7.92 -4.58
C LYS A 590 -40.80 6.97 -3.42
N LYS A 591 -41.83 6.42 -2.76
CA LYS A 591 -41.65 5.42 -1.69
C LYS A 591 -41.04 4.12 -2.21
N GLN A 592 -41.50 3.66 -3.37
CA GLN A 592 -40.95 2.46 -4.00
C GLN A 592 -39.47 2.63 -4.34
N TYR A 593 -39.03 3.85 -4.72
CA TYR A 593 -37.61 4.13 -4.97
C TYR A 593 -36.77 3.99 -3.70
N SER A 594 -37.25 4.53 -2.57
CA SER A 594 -36.57 4.37 -1.27
C SER A 594 -36.51 2.90 -0.87
N ASP A 595 -37.63 2.18 -0.95
CA ASP A 595 -37.69 0.77 -0.58
C ASP A 595 -36.77 -0.10 -1.47
N ALA A 596 -36.62 0.25 -2.75
CA ALA A 596 -35.70 -0.45 -3.66
C ALA A 596 -34.23 -0.20 -3.31
N VAL A 597 -33.87 1.02 -2.90
CA VAL A 597 -32.52 1.38 -2.47
C VAL A 597 -32.21 0.74 -1.11
N ASP A 598 -33.16 0.79 -0.17
CA ASP A 598 -33.02 0.21 1.17
C ASP A 598 -32.96 -1.33 1.13
N GLY A 599 -33.68 -1.95 0.19
CA GLY A 599 -33.64 -3.38 -0.08
C GLY A 599 -32.47 -3.87 -0.96
N SER A 600 -31.50 -3.01 -1.31
CA SER A 600 -30.33 -3.35 -2.15
C SER A 600 -29.18 -4.03 -1.41
N SER A 601 -29.42 -4.55 -0.20
CA SER A 601 -28.45 -5.30 0.60
C SER A 601 -28.07 -6.65 0.00
N GLU A 602 -28.98 -7.28 -0.75
CA GLU A 602 -28.81 -8.65 -1.25
C GLU A 602 -28.47 -8.74 -2.74
N TYR A 603 -28.52 -7.60 -3.48
CA TYR A 603 -28.30 -7.58 -4.92
C TYR A 603 -27.81 -6.21 -5.40
N LEU A 604 -27.11 -6.20 -6.54
CA LEU A 604 -26.74 -4.98 -7.24
C LEU A 604 -28.00 -4.35 -7.88
N LEU A 605 -28.26 -3.08 -7.57
CA LEU A 605 -29.37 -2.31 -8.12
C LEU A 605 -28.86 -1.29 -9.14
N CYS A 606 -29.35 -1.38 -10.38
CA CYS A 606 -29.10 -0.42 -11.44
C CYS A 606 -30.35 0.43 -11.67
N VAL A 607 -30.25 1.74 -11.45
CA VAL A 607 -31.32 2.71 -11.69
C VAL A 607 -31.00 3.52 -12.94
N LEU A 608 -31.86 3.41 -13.95
CA LEU A 608 -31.90 4.32 -15.10
C LEU A 608 -32.83 5.49 -14.79
N ILE A 609 -32.28 6.70 -14.75
CA ILE A 609 -33.06 7.94 -14.74
C ILE A 609 -33.22 8.42 -16.17
N TYR A 610 -34.47 8.49 -16.65
CA TYR A 610 -34.80 8.83 -18.03
C TYR A 610 -35.90 9.88 -18.14
N GLU A 611 -36.03 10.48 -19.33
CA GLU A 611 -37.13 11.37 -19.72
C GLU A 611 -37.73 10.84 -21.05
N PRO A 612 -39.07 10.79 -21.19
CA PRO A 612 -39.73 10.14 -22.34
C PRO A 612 -39.50 10.81 -23.69
N ASP A 613 -39.16 12.10 -23.75
CA ASP A 613 -39.02 12.86 -25.01
C ASP A 613 -37.59 12.84 -25.61
N SER A 614 -36.70 11.96 -25.13
CA SER A 614 -35.29 11.89 -25.54
C SER A 614 -34.95 10.60 -26.28
N GLU A 615 -34.49 10.71 -27.54
CA GLU A 615 -34.06 9.57 -28.37
C GLU A 615 -32.91 8.77 -27.73
N ASP A 616 -31.95 9.46 -27.09
CA ASP A 616 -30.83 8.85 -26.35
C ASP A 616 -31.33 7.97 -25.19
N CYS A 617 -32.39 8.39 -24.51
CA CYS A 617 -32.98 7.66 -23.40
C CYS A 617 -33.72 6.40 -23.87
N GLU A 618 -34.40 6.46 -25.02
CA GLU A 618 -35.01 5.28 -25.63
C GLU A 618 -33.96 4.25 -26.05
N TYR A 619 -32.86 4.72 -26.66
CA TYR A 619 -31.78 3.86 -27.11
C TYR A 619 -31.11 3.13 -25.92
N LEU A 620 -30.77 3.86 -24.85
CA LEU A 620 -30.21 3.24 -23.65
C LEU A 620 -31.20 2.29 -22.96
N THR A 621 -32.50 2.60 -22.97
CA THR A 621 -33.54 1.72 -22.44
C THR A 621 -33.57 0.38 -23.18
N ARG A 622 -33.36 0.37 -24.50
CA ARG A 622 -33.28 -0.87 -25.30
C ARG A 622 -32.06 -1.71 -24.90
N ILE A 623 -30.92 -1.07 -24.68
CA ILE A 623 -29.67 -1.75 -24.25
C ILE A 623 -29.82 -2.34 -22.85
N ILE A 624 -30.40 -1.60 -21.90
CA ILE A 624 -30.60 -2.08 -20.53
C ILE A 624 -31.58 -3.25 -20.46
N LYS A 625 -32.62 -3.26 -21.29
CA LYS A 625 -33.52 -4.41 -21.40
C LYS A 625 -32.81 -5.68 -21.89
N ILE A 626 -31.80 -5.54 -22.75
CA ILE A 626 -30.96 -6.66 -23.20
C ILE A 626 -30.06 -7.11 -22.05
N LEU A 627 -29.39 -6.17 -21.34
CA LEU A 627 -28.55 -6.50 -20.18
C LEU A 627 -29.32 -7.15 -19.03
N ALA A 628 -30.57 -6.74 -18.78
CA ALA A 628 -31.43 -7.35 -17.77
C ALA A 628 -31.84 -8.80 -18.11
N ALA A 629 -31.77 -9.19 -19.39
CA ALA A 629 -31.97 -10.56 -19.82
C ALA A 629 -30.77 -11.45 -19.44
N ASP A 630 -29.56 -10.92 -19.66
CA ASP A 630 -28.31 -11.65 -19.51
C ASP A 630 -27.81 -11.72 -18.05
N HIS A 631 -28.19 -10.74 -17.22
CA HIS A 631 -27.72 -10.63 -15.82
C HIS A 631 -28.84 -10.87 -14.81
N SER A 632 -29.06 -12.14 -14.41
CA SER A 632 -30.14 -12.53 -13.48
C SER A 632 -29.93 -12.10 -12.02
N LYS A 633 -28.70 -11.75 -11.62
CA LYS A 633 -28.34 -11.33 -10.26
C LYS A 633 -28.42 -9.82 -10.03
N THR A 634 -28.61 -9.03 -11.09
CA THR A 634 -28.68 -7.56 -11.01
C THR A 634 -30.13 -7.12 -11.26
N LYS A 635 -30.70 -6.31 -10.36
CA LYS A 635 -32.03 -5.73 -10.59
C LYS A 635 -31.89 -4.42 -11.35
N PHE A 636 -32.63 -4.31 -12.45
CA PHE A 636 -32.69 -3.11 -13.27
C PHE A 636 -34.02 -2.39 -13.07
N VAL A 637 -33.95 -1.11 -12.76
CA VAL A 637 -35.09 -0.26 -12.44
C VAL A 637 -35.02 1.00 -13.29
N ARG A 638 -36.18 1.49 -13.75
CA ARG A 638 -36.29 2.77 -14.45
C ARG A 638 -37.18 3.75 -13.69
N ALA A 639 -36.76 5.01 -13.61
CA ALA A 639 -37.50 6.07 -12.96
C ALA A 639 -37.44 7.37 -13.78
N THR A 640 -38.56 8.09 -13.86
CA THR A 640 -38.62 9.36 -14.58
C THR A 640 -37.97 10.48 -13.78
N SER A 641 -37.22 11.38 -14.43
CA SER A 641 -36.56 12.51 -13.74
C SER A 641 -37.53 13.42 -12.97
N THR A 642 -38.78 13.50 -13.45
CA THR A 642 -39.89 14.23 -12.82
C THR A 642 -40.37 13.60 -11.51
N LEU A 643 -40.25 12.29 -11.36
CA LEU A 643 -40.63 11.56 -10.14
C LEU A 643 -39.62 11.78 -9.00
N LEU A 644 -38.34 11.99 -9.33
CA LEU A 644 -37.26 12.21 -8.37
C LEU A 644 -37.08 13.70 -7.98
N GLU A 645 -38.00 14.58 -8.37
CA GLU A 645 -37.95 16.04 -8.10
C GLU A 645 -36.63 16.71 -8.54
N MET A 646 -35.99 16.18 -9.60
CA MET A 646 -34.71 16.70 -10.08
C MET A 646 -34.85 18.08 -10.74
N SER A 647 -33.82 18.92 -10.60
CA SER A 647 -33.82 20.29 -11.15
C SER A 647 -34.04 20.32 -12.67
N ILE A 648 -34.66 21.39 -13.18
CA ILE A 648 -34.92 21.60 -14.62
C ILE A 648 -33.62 21.49 -15.44
N ALA A 649 -32.50 22.00 -14.92
CA ALA A 649 -31.19 21.90 -15.55
C ALA A 649 -30.70 20.45 -15.71
N PHE A 650 -31.03 19.57 -14.75
CA PHE A 650 -30.72 18.14 -14.83
C PHE A 650 -31.62 17.41 -15.83
N LYS A 651 -32.88 17.83 -15.97
CA LYS A 651 -33.80 17.26 -16.97
C LYS A 651 -33.34 17.56 -18.40
N THR A 652 -32.80 18.75 -18.65
CA THR A 652 -32.36 19.15 -19.99
C THR A 652 -30.97 18.62 -20.36
N ASN A 653 -30.03 18.55 -19.40
CA ASN A 653 -28.62 18.28 -19.69
C ASN A 653 -28.04 17.03 -18.99
N GLY A 654 -28.77 16.41 -18.06
CA GLY A 654 -28.27 15.33 -17.21
C GLY A 654 -28.74 13.91 -17.59
N VAL A 655 -29.79 13.79 -18.42
CA VAL A 655 -30.34 12.50 -18.86
C VAL A 655 -29.72 12.06 -20.22
N PRO A 656 -29.54 10.75 -20.47
CA PRO A 656 -29.81 9.63 -19.55
C PRO A 656 -28.72 9.47 -18.48
N CYS A 657 -29.14 9.14 -17.26
CA CYS A 657 -28.25 8.93 -16.10
C CYS A 657 -28.37 7.49 -15.58
N LEU A 658 -27.23 6.86 -15.29
CA LEU A 658 -27.13 5.53 -14.71
C LEU A 658 -26.56 5.59 -13.30
N GLN A 659 -27.32 5.08 -12.34
CA GLN A 659 -26.89 4.96 -10.94
C GLN A 659 -26.82 3.49 -10.53
N PHE A 660 -25.77 3.14 -9.80
CA PHE A 660 -25.55 1.81 -9.28
C PHE A 660 -25.50 1.86 -7.76
N TYR A 661 -26.30 1.03 -7.11
CA TYR A 661 -26.37 0.89 -5.67
C TYR A 661 -26.01 -0.54 -5.27
N SER A 662 -25.20 -0.66 -4.22
CA SER A 662 -24.87 -1.93 -3.58
C SER A 662 -24.85 -1.72 -2.07
N HIS A 663 -25.56 -2.57 -1.32
CA HIS A 663 -25.67 -2.46 0.13
C HIS A 663 -26.17 -1.08 0.62
N GLY A 664 -27.12 -0.48 -0.11
CA GLY A 664 -27.68 0.85 0.18
C GLY A 664 -26.75 2.03 -0.17
N ASN A 665 -25.53 1.78 -0.63
CA ASN A 665 -24.56 2.82 -0.98
C ASN A 665 -24.48 3.03 -2.50
N LEU A 666 -24.39 4.29 -2.92
CA LEU A 666 -24.18 4.67 -4.32
C LEU A 666 -22.72 4.40 -4.71
N ILE A 667 -22.51 3.40 -5.57
CA ILE A 667 -21.18 2.97 -6.02
C ILE A 667 -20.78 3.54 -7.39
N GLY A 668 -21.76 4.03 -8.17
CA GLY A 668 -21.50 4.64 -9.46
C GLY A 668 -22.63 5.57 -9.88
N ASN A 669 -22.29 6.74 -10.42
CA ASN A 669 -23.24 7.74 -10.92
C ASN A 669 -22.72 8.33 -12.22
N PHE A 670 -23.32 7.92 -13.33
CA PHE A 670 -22.91 8.31 -14.67
C PHE A 670 -23.99 9.18 -15.30
N VAL A 671 -23.74 10.49 -15.30
CA VAL A 671 -24.63 11.50 -15.88
C VAL A 671 -24.31 11.65 -17.37
N LYS A 672 -25.34 11.71 -18.22
CA LYS A 672 -25.21 11.88 -19.68
C LYS A 672 -24.36 10.79 -20.34
N VAL A 673 -24.73 9.53 -20.10
CA VAL A 673 -24.01 8.33 -20.55
C VAL A 673 -23.75 8.33 -22.07
N SER A 674 -24.69 8.85 -22.87
CA SER A 674 -24.54 8.95 -24.33
C SER A 674 -23.35 9.83 -24.76
N SER A 675 -23.02 10.88 -23.99
CA SER A 675 -21.84 11.72 -24.28
C SER A 675 -20.52 11.09 -23.84
N ILE A 676 -20.55 10.17 -22.87
CA ILE A 676 -19.36 9.48 -22.37
C ILE A 676 -18.96 8.34 -23.32
N LEU A 677 -19.95 7.63 -23.89
CA LEU A 677 -19.73 6.45 -24.73
C LEU A 677 -19.70 6.72 -26.24
N GLY A 678 -20.07 7.93 -26.68
CA GLY A 678 -20.17 8.32 -28.10
C GLY A 678 -21.50 7.89 -28.74
N GLN A 679 -21.74 8.28 -30.01
CA GLN A 679 -23.06 8.09 -30.66
C GLN A 679 -23.40 6.61 -30.99
N ASP A 680 -22.42 5.70 -31.02
CA ASP A 680 -22.63 4.27 -31.31
C ASP A 680 -22.02 3.38 -30.22
N TYR A 681 -22.82 3.08 -29.19
CA TYR A 681 -22.43 2.17 -28.11
C TYR A 681 -23.33 0.92 -28.04
N ASP A 682 -22.68 -0.23 -28.03
CA ASP A 682 -23.32 -1.55 -27.93
C ASP A 682 -23.21 -2.08 -26.48
N THR A 683 -23.99 -3.10 -26.15
CA THR A 683 -23.98 -3.86 -24.89
C THR A 683 -22.55 -4.18 -24.42
N LYS A 684 -21.67 -4.65 -25.31
CA LYS A 684 -20.27 -4.95 -25.00
C LYS A 684 -19.45 -3.72 -24.59
N LYS A 685 -19.65 -2.58 -25.24
CA LYS A 685 -18.94 -1.32 -24.90
C LYS A 685 -19.41 -0.80 -23.55
N LEU A 686 -20.71 -0.85 -23.27
CA LEU A 686 -21.25 -0.45 -21.98
C LEU A 686 -20.75 -1.37 -20.86
N THR A 687 -20.72 -2.69 -21.05
CA THR A 687 -20.17 -3.63 -20.07
C THR A 687 -18.67 -3.40 -19.85
N LYS A 688 -17.88 -3.13 -20.90
CA LYS A 688 -16.46 -2.80 -20.78
C LYS A 688 -16.23 -1.49 -20.02
N PHE A 689 -17.05 -0.47 -20.28
CA PHE A 689 -17.01 0.79 -19.55
C PHE A 689 -17.34 0.61 -18.07
N LEU A 690 -18.38 -0.17 -17.74
CA LEU A 690 -18.74 -0.47 -16.36
C LEU A 690 -17.66 -1.29 -15.65
N ARG A 691 -17.03 -2.27 -16.32
CA ARG A 691 -15.88 -3.02 -15.81
C ARG A 691 -14.68 -2.12 -15.52
N GLY A 692 -14.38 -1.15 -16.40
CA GLY A 692 -13.32 -0.16 -16.19
C GLY A 692 -13.57 0.78 -15.00
N HIS A 693 -14.81 0.83 -14.51
CA HIS A 693 -15.21 1.54 -13.29
C HIS A 693 -15.51 0.58 -12.11
N HIS A 694 -15.04 -0.67 -12.19
CA HIS A 694 -15.16 -1.72 -11.17
C HIS A 694 -16.61 -2.17 -10.87
N ILE A 695 -17.54 -1.95 -11.80
CA ILE A 695 -18.95 -2.38 -11.68
C ILE A 695 -19.15 -3.66 -12.50
N ASN A 696 -19.24 -4.81 -11.82
CA ASN A 696 -19.40 -6.11 -12.47
C ASN A 696 -20.86 -6.61 -12.41
N LEU A 697 -21.53 -6.60 -13.56
CA LEU A 697 -22.92 -7.04 -13.71
C LEU A 697 -23.11 -8.56 -13.58
N VAL A 698 -22.03 -9.36 -13.69
CA VAL A 698 -22.07 -10.85 -13.64
C VAL A 698 -22.00 -11.38 -12.21
N ALA A 699 -21.17 -10.75 -11.36
CA ALA A 699 -20.97 -11.18 -9.97
C ALA A 699 -22.04 -10.64 -9.00
N GLY A 700 -22.80 -9.61 -9.39
CA GLY A 700 -23.75 -8.92 -8.49
C GLY A 700 -23.04 -8.10 -7.40
N GLY A 701 -21.75 -7.79 -7.59
CA GLY A 701 -20.91 -7.08 -6.63
C GLY A 701 -19.84 -6.22 -7.30
N TYR A 702 -19.20 -5.36 -6.49
CA TYR A 702 -18.06 -4.53 -6.88
C TYR A 702 -16.83 -5.43 -7.07
N ALA A 703 -16.27 -5.48 -8.27
CA ALA A 703 -15.13 -6.35 -8.55
C ALA A 703 -13.84 -5.70 -8.08
N THR A 704 -13.01 -6.46 -7.38
CA THR A 704 -11.63 -6.06 -7.06
C THR A 704 -10.74 -6.29 -8.28
N ASP A 705 -9.64 -5.53 -8.41
CA ASP A 705 -8.75 -5.54 -9.59
C ASP A 705 -8.27 -6.94 -10.03
N SER A 706 -8.24 -7.90 -9.10
CA SER A 706 -7.87 -9.29 -9.37
C SER A 706 -8.85 -10.11 -10.21
N GLU A 707 -10.12 -9.71 -10.33
CA GLU A 707 -11.12 -10.44 -11.13
C GLU A 707 -11.22 -9.94 -12.59
N ILE A 708 -10.63 -8.77 -12.89
CA ILE A 708 -10.66 -8.15 -14.22
C ILE A 708 -9.57 -8.76 -15.12
N GLU A 709 -8.47 -9.22 -14.54
CA GLU A 709 -7.31 -9.75 -15.28
C GLU A 709 -7.49 -11.18 -15.81
N THR A 710 -8.48 -11.95 -15.32
CA THR A 710 -8.62 -13.38 -15.67
C THR A 710 -9.48 -13.67 -16.91
N GLU A 711 -10.08 -12.68 -17.56
CA GLU A 711 -10.92 -12.86 -18.77
C GLU A 711 -10.40 -12.07 -20.00
N GLU A 712 -9.12 -11.63 -20.02
CA GLU A 712 -8.57 -10.92 -21.19
C GLU A 712 -8.10 -11.83 -22.35
N ASP A 713 -8.15 -13.15 -22.20
CA ASP A 713 -7.86 -14.10 -23.26
C ASP A 713 -9.12 -14.92 -23.65
N ASP A 714 -9.96 -14.35 -24.52
CA ASP A 714 -10.78 -15.09 -25.51
C ASP A 714 -11.29 -14.21 -26.66
#